data_AF-A0A7Y8KQH4-F1
#
_entry.id   AF-A0A7Y8KQH4-F1
#
_cell.length_a   1.000
_cell.length_b   1.000
_cell.length_c   1.000
_cell.angle_alpha   90.00
_cell.angle_beta   90.00
_cell.angle_gamma   90.00
#
_symmetry.space_group_name_H-M   'P 1'
#
loop_
_entity.id
_entity.type
_entity.pdbx_description
1 polymer ?
#
loop_
_entity_poly.entity_id
_entity_poly.type
_entity_poly.pdbx_seq_one_letter_code
_entity_poly.pdbx_strand_id
1 'polypeptide(L)'
;MQWIFMLIGLALGWAFDESFSDAGIGALLGLGIGQAIRLSRLSAQAEQQARQLETTQKALIALGERLRQLEVPTPTRNEIVEPLIPEPALVVERPELVWELPAELAPVAMTAEASQPLPDDVWAQAPTPTPAAAPKEPAIPRGPNLIERAIGGARNWLFGGNTVLRVGVVLLFLGLAFLLRYATEGVVVPIELRYAGVAAAAIGLLGLGWWLRLRNSNYGLMLQGTGIAVLYLTVFAAMRLHPLIDPSAALGLLVAVTVFSAILAITQDALGLACAAALGGFAAPILTSTGAGNHVALFSYFALLNAGILAIAWFKAWRLLNLIGFVGTFGIGFAWGMRSYTPELLWSTEPFLILFFLMYLVIGLLFARRKLQEVGDAPEGREALLRWSAAKGDYVDGSMLFGPPLAGFGLQFAVVQHLEFAAAFSALGLGLIYIGLARLLSGGRALLLAETCLALGVIFASLAIPLGLDARWTAAAWAVEGAGIFWLGLRQQRPLARAFGLLLQLGSALAFLSELRVGELTLLDGAPLGALLLGAALLFSFDQLRKASTEQAAGWERNGLPVLASLGLTFLYLLAPLLLLTQGTAISWAIAGLLTLFVGLRIGSRTFLFAAFGVQLLGGALFLLRLQGGDGAAVFSAGWTGLLTASLIGLALVGGMLLAARDDLVRSDVRLLRGLSVVLLAGLVLINLAVLFVLPWESASGVWAASGLLIIWLSLYLQQRVSFVFGLLLQIVGGASFLLAVPQLLGPLSSEGLRPLAHSGFWTPMVLGLAAMVGAWRLQREPQAPVFAVLKLQRLSDLLLVWGAAWWALALIGEVLRFIPQALQGAFLLGIAAVSVAIWALLAARLRWASLGMLCALLMPAAGVVLLVSAHDYYHPAAQYGWLAWLAVFGVHFIALRRLAAVVPGTVVSIAHVLGCWMLIGVLALELRYGLLLLSSEYNAWRWLGWAILPSLYLVLAAAPRSWPWPVSAYPREYRVLAALPLAVLMLGWFWLANIFSDGTAKPLPYVPLLNPLDVGLLFALLGIYLWSRSVAPQRGPRAELIAQGVAGASLFAFFTALVMRTAHHWVGVPYQLEALLASMWVQAGLSLVWTLIALGLMIGGHLRHRREVWLIGAALIAVVVAKLFFVELSNRGGLARIVSFIGVGGLLLVVGYFAPLPPKRVEPVLETEGASS
;
A
#
# COMPACT_ATOMS: atom_id res chain seq x y z
N MET A 1 -7.75 -8.36 0.77
CA MET A 1 -7.46 -9.54 1.63
C MET A 1 -6.67 -9.19 2.90
N GLN A 2 -5.73 -8.22 2.89
CA GLN A 2 -4.88 -7.92 4.06
C GLN A 2 -5.66 -7.40 5.28
N TRP A 3 -6.67 -6.57 5.03
CA TRP A 3 -7.58 -6.06 6.08
C TRP A 3 -8.37 -7.18 6.78
N ILE A 4 -8.58 -8.33 6.14
CA ILE A 4 -9.26 -9.47 6.76
C ILE A 4 -8.36 -10.13 7.81
N PHE A 5 -7.08 -10.36 7.50
CA PHE A 5 -6.14 -10.89 8.49
C PHE A 5 -5.88 -9.91 9.63
N MET A 6 -5.89 -8.60 9.35
CA MET A 6 -5.88 -7.56 10.38
C MET A 6 -7.07 -7.67 11.31
N LEU A 7 -8.29 -7.79 10.76
CA LEU A 7 -9.51 -7.88 11.57
C LEU A 7 -9.58 -9.19 12.35
N ILE A 8 -9.10 -10.30 11.78
CA ILE A 8 -8.97 -11.59 12.48
C ILE A 8 -7.95 -11.46 13.62
N GLY A 9 -6.80 -10.84 13.37
CA GLY A 9 -5.79 -10.59 14.39
C GLY A 9 -6.29 -9.65 15.49
N LEU A 10 -7.06 -8.62 15.13
CA LEU A 10 -7.71 -7.70 16.06
C LEU A 10 -8.73 -8.42 16.95
N ALA A 11 -9.56 -9.28 16.35
CA ALA A 11 -10.54 -10.07 17.08
C ALA A 11 -9.87 -11.10 18.01
N LEU A 12 -8.77 -11.72 17.58
CA LEU A 12 -7.99 -12.65 18.41
C LEU A 12 -7.26 -11.95 19.55
N GLY A 13 -6.68 -10.77 19.29
CA GLY A 13 -6.03 -9.94 20.32
C GLY A 13 -7.03 -9.43 21.35
N TRP A 14 -8.24 -9.03 20.91
CA TRP A 14 -9.33 -8.65 21.80
C TRP A 14 -9.83 -9.83 22.65
N ALA A 15 -9.93 -11.03 22.06
CA ALA A 15 -10.44 -12.21 22.75
C ALA A 15 -9.51 -12.77 23.85
N PHE A 16 -8.24 -12.34 23.89
CA PHE A 16 -7.26 -12.85 24.83
C PHE A 16 -7.28 -12.13 26.19
N ASP A 17 -7.50 -10.82 26.21
CA ASP A 17 -7.44 -10.04 27.47
C ASP A 17 -8.39 -8.82 27.51
N GLU A 18 -9.27 -8.67 26.51
CA GLU A 18 -10.21 -7.52 26.35
C GLU A 18 -9.54 -6.13 26.40
N SER A 19 -8.20 -6.08 26.28
CA SER A 19 -7.40 -4.87 26.30
C SER A 19 -7.26 -4.29 24.88
N PHE A 20 -7.39 -2.96 24.77
CA PHE A 20 -7.26 -2.26 23.49
C PHE A 20 -5.85 -2.34 22.91
N SER A 21 -4.83 -2.49 23.76
CA SER A 21 -3.43 -2.65 23.36
C SER A 21 -3.17 -3.98 22.68
N ASP A 22 -3.74 -5.07 23.20
CA ASP A 22 -3.51 -6.42 22.65
C ASP A 22 -4.34 -6.68 21.40
N ALA A 23 -5.53 -6.07 21.30
CA ALA A 23 -6.27 -5.98 20.05
C ALA A 23 -5.47 -5.22 18.97
N GLY A 24 -4.77 -4.16 19.36
CA GLY A 24 -3.86 -3.42 18.47
C GLY A 24 -2.67 -4.27 18.00
N ILE A 25 -2.02 -5.00 18.91
CA ILE A 25 -0.89 -5.89 18.60
C ILE A 25 -1.35 -7.05 17.71
N GLY A 26 -2.50 -7.65 18.03
CA GLY A 26 -3.12 -8.69 17.22
C GLY A 26 -3.45 -8.22 15.81
N ALA A 27 -3.98 -7.00 15.67
CA ALA A 27 -4.24 -6.38 14.36
C ALA A 27 -2.96 -6.21 13.53
N LEU A 28 -1.87 -5.74 14.17
CA LEU A 28 -0.57 -5.56 13.54
C LEU A 28 0.07 -6.88 13.12
N LEU A 29 0.00 -7.92 13.95
CA LEU A 29 0.45 -9.27 13.61
C LEU A 29 -0.37 -9.86 12.46
N GLY A 30 -1.69 -9.68 12.48
CA GLY A 30 -2.59 -10.06 11.40
C GLY A 30 -2.26 -9.35 10.08
N LEU A 31 -1.94 -8.06 10.12
CA LEU A 31 -1.42 -7.33 8.96
C LEU A 31 -0.08 -7.88 8.48
N GLY A 32 0.85 -8.16 9.41
CA GLY A 32 2.18 -8.70 9.10
C GLY A 32 2.09 -10.03 8.35
N ILE A 33 1.23 -10.93 8.81
CA ILE A 33 0.95 -12.22 8.14
C ILE A 33 0.31 -11.99 6.77
N GLY A 34 -0.65 -11.06 6.67
CA GLY A 34 -1.28 -10.68 5.40
C GLY A 34 -0.30 -10.06 4.40
N GLN A 35 0.77 -9.41 4.87
CA GLN A 35 1.85 -8.91 4.01
C GLN A 35 2.82 -10.01 3.60
N ALA A 36 3.20 -10.90 4.51
CA ALA A 36 4.09 -12.03 4.22
C ALA A 36 3.51 -12.97 3.14
N ILE A 37 2.21 -13.26 3.22
CA ILE A 37 1.50 -14.09 2.21
C ILE A 37 1.42 -13.36 0.86
N ARG A 38 1.28 -12.02 0.86
CA ARG A 38 1.30 -11.24 -0.38
C ARG A 38 2.69 -11.26 -1.01
N LEU A 39 3.73 -11.12 -0.21
CA LEU A 39 5.13 -11.18 -0.64
C LEU A 39 5.48 -12.55 -1.23
N SER A 40 5.03 -13.65 -0.62
CA SER A 40 5.27 -14.99 -1.17
C SER A 40 4.51 -15.28 -2.46
N ARG A 41 3.31 -14.70 -2.62
CA ARG A 41 2.57 -14.76 -3.90
C ARG A 41 3.24 -13.93 -4.99
N LEU A 42 3.74 -12.75 -4.64
CA LEU A 42 4.48 -11.90 -5.57
C LEU A 42 5.80 -12.55 -5.99
N SER A 43 6.51 -13.22 -5.09
CA SER A 43 7.73 -13.96 -5.44
C SER A 43 7.42 -15.14 -6.38
N ALA A 44 6.35 -15.89 -6.12
CA ALA A 44 5.91 -16.98 -7.01
C ALA A 44 5.50 -16.46 -8.41
N GLN A 45 4.82 -15.31 -8.48
CA GLN A 45 4.48 -14.67 -9.75
C GLN A 45 5.73 -14.18 -10.50
N ALA A 46 6.72 -13.63 -9.78
CA ALA A 46 7.98 -13.18 -10.36
C ALA A 46 8.79 -14.36 -10.93
N GLU A 47 8.86 -15.49 -10.22
CA GLU A 47 9.49 -16.71 -10.74
C GLU A 47 8.77 -17.26 -11.98
N GLN A 48 7.44 -17.21 -12.00
CA GLN A 48 6.66 -17.63 -13.16
C GLN A 48 6.90 -16.71 -14.37
N GLN A 49 6.98 -15.40 -14.17
CA GLN A 49 7.33 -14.43 -15.21
C GLN A 49 8.77 -14.62 -15.70
N ALA A 50 9.71 -14.91 -14.81
CA ALA A 50 11.10 -15.21 -15.18
C ALA A 50 11.18 -16.45 -16.08
N ARG A 51 10.42 -17.52 -15.76
CA ARG A 51 10.33 -18.72 -16.63
C ARG A 51 9.66 -18.43 -17.97
N GLN A 52 8.65 -17.55 -18.01
CA GLN A 52 8.03 -17.10 -19.26
C GLN A 52 8.99 -16.27 -20.13
N LEU A 53 9.81 -15.43 -19.51
CA LEU A 53 10.87 -14.67 -20.20
C LEU A 53 11.97 -15.60 -20.73
N GLU A 54 12.38 -16.60 -19.96
CA GLU A 54 13.37 -17.57 -20.42
C GLU A 54 12.86 -18.41 -21.60
N THR A 55 11.59 -18.82 -21.57
CA THR A 55 10.96 -19.56 -22.68
C THR A 55 10.76 -18.69 -23.92
N THR A 56 10.35 -17.43 -23.77
CA THR A 56 10.27 -16.48 -24.89
C THR A 56 11.64 -16.13 -25.46
N GLN A 57 12.67 -16.00 -24.62
CA GLN A 57 14.05 -15.81 -25.06
C GLN A 57 14.56 -17.01 -25.86
N LYS A 58 14.32 -18.24 -25.40
CA LYS A 58 14.64 -19.47 -26.16
C LYS A 58 13.89 -19.52 -27.50
N ALA A 59 12.61 -19.14 -27.52
CA ALA A 59 11.82 -19.07 -28.75
C ALA A 59 12.34 -18.03 -29.74
N LEU A 60 12.78 -16.85 -29.26
CA LEU A 60 13.38 -15.81 -30.10
C LEU A 60 14.73 -16.22 -30.67
N ILE A 61 15.56 -16.93 -29.88
CA ILE A 61 16.82 -17.49 -30.37
C ILE A 61 16.56 -18.52 -31.48
N ALA A 62 15.61 -19.43 -31.27
CA ALA A 62 15.22 -20.41 -32.29
C ALA A 62 14.62 -19.76 -33.56
N LEU A 63 13.86 -18.67 -33.40
CA LEU A 63 13.36 -17.89 -34.54
C LEU A 63 14.50 -17.19 -35.29
N GLY A 64 15.48 -16.65 -34.56
CA GLY A 64 16.70 -16.06 -35.11
C GLY A 64 17.52 -17.07 -35.91
N GLU A 65 17.68 -18.29 -35.41
CA GLU A 65 18.34 -19.38 -36.14
C GLU A 65 17.57 -19.80 -37.41
N ARG A 66 16.24 -19.87 -37.36
CA ARG A 66 15.40 -20.15 -38.54
C ARG A 66 15.48 -19.05 -39.59
N LEU A 67 15.46 -17.79 -39.19
CA LEU A 67 15.66 -16.66 -40.10
C LEU A 67 17.06 -16.69 -40.72
N ARG A 68 18.08 -17.07 -39.94
CA ARG A 68 19.46 -17.22 -40.43
C ARG A 68 19.60 -18.34 -41.44
N GLN A 69 18.84 -19.43 -41.30
CA GLN A 69 18.78 -20.52 -42.28
C GLN A 69 18.06 -20.10 -43.57
N LEU A 70 17.08 -19.21 -43.49
CA LEU A 70 16.37 -18.65 -44.66
C LEU A 70 17.16 -17.54 -45.37
N GLU A 71 18.07 -16.86 -44.66
CA GLU A 71 18.98 -15.85 -45.23
C GLU A 71 20.22 -16.45 -45.91
N VAL A 72 20.41 -17.77 -45.90
CA VAL A 72 21.46 -18.41 -46.70
C VAL A 72 21.02 -18.40 -48.18
N PRO A 73 21.74 -17.71 -49.08
CA PRO A 73 21.40 -17.73 -50.50
C PRO A 73 21.62 -19.13 -51.06
N THR A 74 20.61 -19.66 -51.76
CA THR A 74 20.68 -20.94 -52.46
C THR A 74 21.87 -20.94 -53.44
N PRO A 75 22.80 -21.91 -53.40
CA PRO A 75 23.94 -21.92 -54.32
C PRO A 75 23.45 -22.26 -55.73
N THR A 76 23.89 -21.46 -56.70
CA THR A 76 23.75 -21.68 -58.15
C THR A 76 24.28 -23.06 -58.53
N ARG A 77 23.39 -23.92 -59.00
CA ARG A 77 23.70 -25.24 -59.56
C ARG A 77 24.36 -25.03 -60.92
N ASN A 78 25.68 -25.24 -61.00
CA ASN A 78 26.39 -25.33 -62.27
C ASN A 78 26.02 -26.65 -62.96
N GLU A 79 25.35 -26.54 -64.09
CA GLU A 79 25.18 -27.63 -65.05
C GLU A 79 26.54 -28.04 -65.60
N ILE A 80 26.91 -29.31 -65.41
CA ILE A 80 27.96 -29.97 -66.18
C ILE A 80 27.29 -31.14 -66.90
N VAL A 81 27.26 -31.03 -68.22
CA VAL A 81 26.76 -32.01 -69.18
C VAL A 81 27.89 -33.00 -69.47
N GLU A 82 27.62 -34.30 -69.34
CA GLU A 82 28.50 -35.36 -69.88
C GLU A 82 27.62 -36.48 -70.50
N PRO A 83 28.00 -37.06 -71.67
CA PRO A 83 27.04 -37.68 -72.60
C PRO A 83 26.87 -39.20 -72.44
N LEU A 84 25.73 -39.67 -72.96
CA LEU A 84 25.21 -41.04 -72.95
C LEU A 84 26.11 -42.08 -73.67
N ILE A 85 26.20 -43.27 -73.07
CA ILE A 85 26.48 -44.55 -73.75
C ILE A 85 25.24 -45.45 -73.58
N PRO A 86 24.67 -46.07 -74.63
CA PRO A 86 23.40 -46.81 -74.54
C PRO A 86 23.56 -48.34 -74.39
N GLU A 87 22.69 -48.88 -73.51
CA GLU A 87 21.96 -50.17 -73.57
C GLU A 87 22.72 -51.53 -73.54
N PRO A 88 22.06 -52.68 -73.20
CA PRO A 88 20.62 -52.96 -73.30
C PRO A 88 19.90 -53.66 -72.12
N ALA A 89 18.58 -53.63 -72.28
CA ALA A 89 17.48 -54.17 -71.49
C ALA A 89 17.52 -55.68 -71.18
N LEU A 90 16.91 -56.05 -70.05
CA LEU A 90 16.20 -57.31 -69.90
C LEU A 90 14.90 -57.13 -69.10
N VAL A 91 13.82 -57.45 -69.80
CA VAL A 91 12.41 -57.59 -69.40
C VAL A 91 12.25 -58.80 -68.49
N VAL A 92 11.46 -58.74 -67.41
CA VAL A 92 10.48 -59.80 -67.04
C VAL A 92 9.33 -59.23 -66.19
N GLU A 93 8.14 -59.54 -66.71
CA GLU A 93 6.73 -59.49 -66.28
C GLU A 93 6.34 -59.50 -64.78
N ARG A 94 5.22 -58.82 -64.51
CA ARG A 94 4.30 -59.05 -63.36
C ARG A 94 3.18 -60.00 -63.79
N PRO A 95 2.81 -61.01 -62.98
CA PRO A 95 1.50 -61.62 -63.05
C PRO A 95 0.61 -61.25 -61.84
N GLU A 96 -0.61 -60.83 -62.14
CA GLU A 96 -1.77 -60.86 -61.24
C GLU A 96 -2.16 -62.32 -60.98
N LEU A 97 -2.50 -62.66 -59.73
CA LEU A 97 -3.22 -63.89 -59.41
C LEU A 97 -4.20 -63.63 -58.26
N VAL A 98 -5.46 -63.49 -58.67
CA VAL A 98 -6.67 -63.71 -57.88
C VAL A 98 -6.68 -65.17 -57.42
N TRP A 99 -6.97 -65.43 -56.14
CA TRP A 99 -7.43 -66.73 -55.67
C TRP A 99 -8.53 -66.57 -54.62
N GLU A 100 -9.71 -67.07 -54.97
CA GLU A 100 -10.82 -67.35 -54.06
C GLU A 100 -10.43 -68.48 -53.08
N LEU A 101 -10.93 -68.38 -51.84
CA LEU A 101 -10.78 -69.40 -50.80
C LEU A 101 -11.57 -70.67 -51.12
N PRO A 102 -11.03 -71.83 -50.73
CA PRO A 102 -11.76 -72.64 -49.75
C PRO A 102 -10.91 -73.30 -48.65
N ALA A 103 -11.53 -73.35 -47.48
CA ALA A 103 -11.40 -74.22 -46.30
C ALA A 103 -10.09 -74.99 -45.99
N GLU A 104 -9.59 -74.70 -44.79
CA GLU A 104 -8.77 -75.55 -43.89
C GLU A 104 -7.36 -75.95 -44.36
N LEU A 105 -6.36 -75.28 -43.77
CA LEU A 105 -5.26 -75.86 -42.94
C LEU A 105 -4.39 -74.69 -42.39
N ALA A 106 -4.02 -74.75 -41.10
CA ALA A 106 -3.24 -73.78 -40.28
C ALA A 106 -1.93 -73.25 -40.96
N PRO A 107 -1.29 -72.09 -40.59
CA PRO A 107 -0.88 -71.66 -39.22
C PRO A 107 -0.72 -70.12 -38.93
N VAL A 108 -0.40 -69.82 -37.65
CA VAL A 108 0.43 -68.74 -37.04
C VAL A 108 0.69 -67.42 -37.81
N ALA A 109 0.27 -66.29 -37.22
CA ALA A 109 0.65 -64.94 -37.63
C ALA A 109 1.76 -64.35 -36.73
N MET A 110 2.98 -64.31 -37.26
CA MET A 110 4.04 -63.33 -36.94
C MET A 110 3.92 -62.18 -37.94
N THR A 111 3.90 -60.94 -37.47
CA THR A 111 4.04 -59.75 -38.32
C THR A 111 5.51 -59.47 -38.61
N ALA A 112 5.83 -59.40 -39.91
CA ALA A 112 7.12 -59.02 -40.46
C ALA A 112 7.20 -57.50 -40.67
N GLU A 113 8.36 -56.91 -40.39
CA GLU A 113 8.77 -55.58 -40.83
C GLU A 113 10.07 -55.77 -41.64
N ALA A 114 10.07 -55.30 -42.89
CA ALA A 114 11.20 -55.25 -43.82
C ALA A 114 11.08 -53.90 -44.55
N SER A 115 12.11 -53.12 -44.86
CA SER A 115 13.55 -53.38 -45.04
C SER A 115 14.28 -52.04 -45.25
N GLN A 116 15.51 -51.88 -44.74
CA GLN A 116 16.73 -51.58 -45.52
C GLN A 116 18.03 -51.50 -44.66
N PRO A 117 19.21 -51.85 -45.22
CA PRO A 117 20.56 -51.76 -44.62
C PRO A 117 21.19 -50.37 -44.91
N LEU A 118 22.26 -49.81 -44.31
CA LEU A 118 23.41 -50.16 -43.47
C LEU A 118 23.78 -48.91 -42.61
N PRO A 119 24.68 -49.02 -41.61
CA PRO A 119 24.98 -47.98 -40.63
C PRO A 119 26.09 -47.03 -41.06
N ASP A 120 25.95 -45.74 -40.73
CA ASP A 120 27.07 -44.81 -40.50
C ASP A 120 26.56 -43.62 -39.67
N ASP A 121 26.73 -43.71 -38.34
CA ASP A 121 27.41 -42.63 -37.63
C ASP A 121 27.82 -43.09 -36.21
N VAL A 122 29.13 -43.22 -36.04
CA VAL A 122 29.85 -43.82 -34.92
C VAL A 122 30.11 -42.80 -33.79
N TRP A 123 29.41 -41.65 -33.75
CA TRP A 123 29.78 -40.51 -32.88
C TRP A 123 28.63 -39.81 -32.14
N ALA A 124 27.63 -40.55 -31.65
CA ALA A 124 26.73 -40.05 -30.61
C ALA A 124 26.73 -40.99 -29.39
N GLN A 125 27.37 -40.55 -28.31
CA GLN A 125 27.30 -41.22 -27.01
C GLN A 125 25.84 -41.31 -26.55
N ALA A 126 25.32 -42.54 -26.44
CA ALA A 126 24.03 -42.81 -25.85
C ALA A 126 24.02 -42.40 -24.37
N PRO A 127 23.11 -41.53 -23.91
CA PRO A 127 22.90 -41.31 -22.49
C PRO A 127 22.39 -42.61 -21.85
N THR A 128 23.05 -43.03 -20.77
CA THR A 128 22.63 -44.15 -19.90
C THR A 128 21.13 -44.11 -19.59
N PRO A 129 20.46 -45.28 -19.56
CA PRO A 129 19.02 -45.36 -19.31
C PRO A 129 18.72 -44.89 -17.89
N THR A 130 18.23 -43.67 -17.80
CA THR A 130 17.54 -43.17 -16.60
C THR A 130 16.25 -43.98 -16.49
N PRO A 131 15.87 -44.51 -15.31
CA PRO A 131 14.64 -45.27 -15.16
C PRO A 131 13.47 -44.46 -15.72
N ALA A 132 12.73 -45.06 -16.65
CA ALA A 132 11.56 -44.47 -17.25
C ALA A 132 10.62 -43.99 -16.14
N ALA A 133 10.55 -42.67 -15.96
CA ALA A 133 9.51 -42.05 -15.17
C ALA A 133 8.20 -42.42 -15.85
N ALA A 134 7.41 -43.28 -15.18
CA ALA A 134 6.03 -43.53 -15.54
C ALA A 134 5.33 -42.19 -15.84
N PRO A 135 4.44 -42.12 -16.85
CA PRO A 135 3.73 -40.90 -17.16
C PRO A 135 3.03 -40.42 -15.88
N LYS A 136 3.45 -39.25 -15.37
CA LYS A 136 2.72 -38.56 -14.31
C LYS A 136 1.33 -38.28 -14.86
N GLU A 137 0.33 -39.02 -14.36
CA GLU A 137 -1.06 -38.62 -14.51
C GLU A 137 -1.17 -37.12 -14.19
N PRO A 138 -1.85 -36.33 -15.04
CA PRO A 138 -2.04 -34.91 -14.77
C PRO A 138 -2.71 -34.77 -13.41
N ALA A 139 -2.02 -34.13 -12.47
CA ALA A 139 -2.59 -33.77 -11.18
C ALA A 139 -3.85 -32.94 -11.46
N ILE A 140 -5.02 -33.52 -11.15
CA ILE A 140 -6.31 -32.84 -11.27
C ILE A 140 -6.18 -31.48 -10.57
N PRO A 141 -6.41 -30.36 -11.26
CA PRO A 141 -6.30 -29.05 -10.64
C PRO A 141 -7.24 -29.00 -9.43
N ARG A 142 -6.69 -28.68 -8.25
CA ARG A 142 -7.48 -28.45 -7.03
C ARG A 142 -8.52 -27.38 -7.35
N GLY A 143 -9.81 -27.73 -7.25
CA GLY A 143 -10.91 -26.81 -7.54
C GLY A 143 -10.86 -25.53 -6.68
N PRO A 144 -11.54 -24.45 -7.13
CA PRO A 144 -11.52 -23.16 -6.43
C PRO A 144 -12.06 -23.26 -5.00
N ASN A 145 -11.45 -22.50 -4.09
CA ASN A 145 -11.82 -22.46 -2.68
C ASN A 145 -13.26 -21.95 -2.48
N LEU A 146 -13.93 -22.43 -1.43
CA LEU A 146 -15.36 -22.19 -1.11
C LEU A 146 -15.81 -20.72 -1.19
N ILE A 147 -14.91 -19.77 -0.93
CA ILE A 147 -15.18 -18.32 -0.90
C ILE A 147 -15.30 -17.73 -2.32
N GLU A 148 -14.54 -18.24 -3.30
CA GLU A 148 -14.52 -17.70 -4.66
C GLU A 148 -15.81 -18.03 -5.44
N ARG A 149 -16.43 -19.19 -5.16
CA ARG A 149 -17.73 -19.56 -5.75
C ARG A 149 -18.88 -18.66 -5.30
N ALA A 150 -18.86 -18.17 -4.06
CA ALA A 150 -19.91 -17.32 -3.51
C ALA A 150 -19.92 -15.91 -4.15
N ILE A 151 -18.76 -15.35 -4.44
CA ILE A 151 -18.62 -13.99 -5.00
C ILE A 151 -19.05 -13.95 -6.48
N GLY A 152 -18.75 -15.02 -7.24
CA GLY A 152 -19.13 -15.12 -8.65
C GLY A 152 -20.64 -15.12 -8.90
N GLY A 153 -21.42 -15.75 -8.00
CA GLY A 153 -22.88 -15.79 -8.09
C GLY A 153 -23.56 -14.43 -7.90
N ALA A 154 -23.04 -13.59 -7.00
CA ALA A 154 -23.62 -12.30 -6.67
C ALA A 154 -23.50 -11.26 -7.80
N ARG A 155 -22.39 -11.29 -8.55
CA ARG A 155 -22.10 -10.32 -9.61
C ARG A 155 -23.01 -10.49 -10.83
N ASN A 156 -23.31 -11.73 -11.20
CA ASN A 156 -24.13 -12.03 -12.38
C ASN A 156 -25.61 -11.67 -12.17
N TRP A 157 -26.06 -11.59 -10.92
CA TRP A 157 -27.42 -11.20 -10.57
C TRP A 157 -27.69 -9.69 -10.76
N LEU A 158 -26.68 -8.83 -10.52
CA LEU A 158 -26.85 -7.38 -10.42
C LEU A 158 -26.81 -6.63 -11.78
N PHE A 159 -26.11 -7.15 -12.79
CA PHE A 159 -25.83 -6.45 -14.06
C PHE A 159 -26.46 -7.09 -15.32
N GLY A 160 -27.46 -7.96 -15.17
CA GLY A 160 -28.16 -8.62 -16.29
C GLY A 160 -29.22 -7.76 -17.01
N GLY A 161 -29.55 -8.13 -18.25
CA GLY A 161 -30.24 -7.31 -19.27
C GLY A 161 -31.74 -7.00 -19.13
N ASN A 162 -32.24 -6.68 -17.93
CA ASN A 162 -33.63 -6.23 -17.80
C ASN A 162 -33.83 -5.10 -16.76
N THR A 163 -33.00 -4.05 -16.82
CA THR A 163 -32.94 -2.96 -15.83
C THR A 163 -34.04 -1.91 -15.93
N VAL A 164 -34.57 -1.60 -17.13
CA VAL A 164 -35.64 -0.58 -17.33
C VAL A 164 -36.99 -1.06 -16.75
N LEU A 165 -37.32 -2.35 -16.95
CA LEU A 165 -38.51 -2.98 -16.36
C LEU A 165 -38.42 -3.02 -14.81
N ARG A 166 -37.21 -3.21 -14.27
CA ARG A 166 -36.97 -3.25 -12.82
C ARG A 166 -37.13 -1.87 -12.17
N VAL A 167 -36.76 -0.77 -12.85
CA VAL A 167 -37.00 0.61 -12.38
C VAL A 167 -38.49 0.98 -12.41
N GLY A 168 -39.24 0.53 -13.43
CA GLY A 168 -40.70 0.67 -13.48
C GLY A 168 -41.42 -0.06 -12.34
N VAL A 169 -40.91 -1.23 -11.94
CA VAL A 169 -41.41 -1.99 -10.77
C VAL A 169 -41.08 -1.28 -9.45
N VAL A 170 -39.94 -0.58 -9.33
CA VAL A 170 -39.61 0.21 -8.14
C VAL A 170 -40.54 1.42 -7.95
N LEU A 171 -40.93 2.09 -9.04
CA LEU A 171 -41.90 3.19 -9.00
C LEU A 171 -43.32 2.70 -8.63
N LEU A 172 -43.71 1.53 -9.13
CA LEU A 172 -45.00 0.89 -8.81
C LEU A 172 -45.01 0.36 -7.36
N PHE A 173 -43.88 -0.14 -6.87
CA PHE A 173 -43.67 -0.56 -5.48
C PHE A 173 -43.72 0.63 -4.50
N LEU A 174 -43.20 1.80 -4.88
CA LEU A 174 -43.32 3.03 -4.09
C LEU A 174 -44.76 3.55 -4.03
N GLY A 175 -45.51 3.50 -5.14
CA GLY A 175 -46.94 3.79 -5.15
C GLY A 175 -47.76 2.83 -4.28
N LEU A 176 -47.40 1.54 -4.26
CA LEU A 176 -48.04 0.51 -3.45
C LEU A 176 -47.65 0.61 -1.96
N ALA A 177 -46.45 1.09 -1.62
CA ALA A 177 -46.00 1.30 -0.25
C ALA A 177 -46.77 2.44 0.46
N PHE A 178 -47.16 3.48 -0.29
CA PHE A 178 -48.08 4.51 0.22
C PHE A 178 -49.51 3.97 0.43
N LEU A 179 -49.88 2.90 -0.29
CA LEU A 179 -51.18 2.23 -0.19
C LEU A 179 -51.21 1.15 0.91
N LEU A 180 -50.08 0.49 1.18
CA LEU A 180 -49.95 -0.51 2.25
C LEU A 180 -49.90 0.12 3.64
N ARG A 181 -49.28 1.30 3.77
CA ARG A 181 -49.33 2.11 5.00
C ARG A 181 -50.74 2.53 5.36
N TYR A 182 -51.62 2.68 4.36
CA TYR A 182 -53.05 2.93 4.53
C TYR A 182 -53.84 1.67 4.95
N ALA A 183 -53.29 0.45 4.74
CA ALA A 183 -53.98 -0.82 4.97
C ALA A 183 -53.57 -1.58 6.25
N THR A 184 -52.35 -1.37 6.77
CA THR A 184 -51.82 -2.08 7.94
C THR A 184 -52.25 -1.52 9.29
N GLU A 185 -53.01 -0.44 9.34
CA GLU A 185 -53.61 0.08 10.57
C GLU A 185 -54.78 -0.80 11.10
N GLY A 186 -54.96 -2.04 10.59
CA GLY A 186 -56.20 -2.83 10.78
C GLY A 186 -56.18 -4.25 11.43
N VAL A 187 -55.10 -5.06 11.55
CA VAL A 187 -55.21 -6.48 12.05
C VAL A 187 -53.94 -7.05 12.77
N VAL A 188 -54.08 -7.88 13.84
CA VAL A 188 -53.00 -8.51 14.68
C VAL A 188 -53.18 -10.04 14.89
N VAL A 189 -52.11 -10.87 14.73
CA VAL A 189 -52.11 -12.36 14.96
C VAL A 189 -51.27 -12.77 16.20
N PRO A 190 -51.68 -13.72 17.07
CA PRO A 190 -50.93 -14.19 18.25
C PRO A 190 -49.56 -14.85 17.94
N ILE A 191 -48.65 -14.94 18.93
CA ILE A 191 -47.23 -15.31 18.71
C ILE A 191 -46.95 -16.82 18.80
N GLU A 192 -47.75 -17.54 19.57
CA GLU A 192 -47.67 -18.99 19.78
C GLU A 192 -47.97 -19.74 18.47
N LEU A 193 -48.96 -19.24 17.73
CA LEU A 193 -49.33 -19.75 16.40
C LEU A 193 -48.22 -19.52 15.37
N ARG A 194 -47.37 -18.50 15.55
CA ARG A 194 -46.23 -18.23 14.66
C ARG A 194 -45.12 -19.26 14.87
N TYR A 195 -44.77 -19.56 16.13
CA TYR A 195 -43.75 -20.58 16.45
C TYR A 195 -44.23 -22.00 16.16
N ALA A 196 -45.50 -22.31 16.43
CA ALA A 196 -46.11 -23.58 16.04
C ALA A 196 -46.12 -23.76 14.51
N GLY A 197 -46.43 -22.71 13.75
CA GLY A 197 -46.38 -22.72 12.29
C GLY A 197 -44.97 -22.97 11.73
N VAL A 198 -43.95 -22.36 12.34
CA VAL A 198 -42.54 -22.56 11.93
C VAL A 198 -42.06 -23.97 12.29
N ALA A 199 -42.40 -24.49 13.47
CA ALA A 199 -42.07 -25.86 13.87
C ALA A 199 -42.75 -26.90 12.95
N ALA A 200 -44.03 -26.69 12.62
CA ALA A 200 -44.77 -27.55 11.69
C ALA A 200 -44.17 -27.52 10.28
N ALA A 201 -43.75 -26.35 9.80
CA ALA A 201 -43.04 -26.22 8.53
C ALA A 201 -41.69 -26.96 8.54
N ALA A 202 -40.95 -26.93 9.66
CA ALA A 202 -39.66 -27.62 9.79
C ALA A 202 -39.79 -29.15 9.79
N ILE A 203 -40.80 -29.70 10.48
CA ILE A 203 -41.13 -31.13 10.43
C ILE A 203 -41.63 -31.51 9.03
N GLY A 204 -42.40 -30.64 8.37
CA GLY A 204 -42.81 -30.79 6.98
C GLY A 204 -41.61 -30.90 6.02
N LEU A 205 -40.58 -30.07 6.21
CA LEU A 205 -39.33 -30.12 5.43
C LEU A 205 -38.56 -31.42 5.67
N LEU A 206 -38.53 -31.94 6.90
CA LEU A 206 -37.93 -33.24 7.22
C LEU A 206 -38.66 -34.40 6.52
N GLY A 207 -39.99 -34.42 6.59
CA GLY A 207 -40.81 -35.45 5.94
C GLY A 207 -40.71 -35.39 4.41
N LEU A 208 -40.71 -34.18 3.84
CA LEU A 208 -40.54 -33.96 2.40
C LEU A 208 -39.12 -34.35 1.96
N GLY A 209 -38.11 -34.04 2.77
CA GLY A 209 -36.73 -34.49 2.54
C GLY A 209 -36.54 -36.01 2.64
N TRP A 210 -37.27 -36.69 3.52
CA TRP A 210 -37.30 -38.17 3.60
C TRP A 210 -37.99 -38.80 2.39
N TRP A 211 -39.09 -38.20 1.92
CA TRP A 211 -39.79 -38.67 0.72
C TRP A 211 -38.94 -38.47 -0.55
N LEU A 212 -38.26 -37.32 -0.69
CA LEU A 212 -37.44 -37.01 -1.86
C LEU A 212 -36.10 -37.76 -1.89
N ARG A 213 -35.70 -38.47 -0.82
CA ARG A 213 -34.41 -39.18 -0.76
C ARG A 213 -34.23 -40.20 -1.88
N LEU A 214 -35.33 -40.81 -2.34
CA LEU A 214 -35.33 -41.83 -3.41
C LEU A 214 -35.30 -41.21 -4.82
N ARG A 215 -35.67 -39.92 -4.96
CA ARG A 215 -35.74 -39.22 -6.25
C ARG A 215 -34.55 -38.31 -6.51
N ASN A 216 -34.08 -37.58 -5.49
CA ASN A 216 -32.93 -36.70 -5.58
C ASN A 216 -32.25 -36.59 -4.21
N SER A 217 -31.27 -37.47 -3.99
CA SER A 217 -30.58 -37.63 -2.69
C SER A 217 -29.96 -36.34 -2.18
N ASN A 218 -29.31 -35.55 -3.06
CA ASN A 218 -28.65 -34.29 -2.65
C ASN A 218 -29.65 -33.21 -2.22
N TYR A 219 -30.77 -33.08 -2.94
CA TYR A 219 -31.83 -32.12 -2.60
C TYR A 219 -32.60 -32.56 -1.33
N GLY A 220 -32.82 -33.87 -1.17
CA GLY A 220 -33.41 -34.46 0.04
C GLY A 220 -32.55 -34.22 1.29
N LEU A 221 -31.23 -34.40 1.19
CA LEU A 221 -30.29 -34.12 2.28
C LEU A 221 -30.23 -32.63 2.66
N MET A 222 -30.33 -31.72 1.68
CA MET A 222 -30.41 -30.27 1.94
C MET A 222 -31.69 -29.88 2.68
N LEU A 223 -32.83 -30.46 2.30
CA LEU A 223 -34.10 -30.21 2.98
C LEU A 223 -34.14 -30.79 4.39
N GLN A 224 -33.60 -31.99 4.59
CA GLN A 224 -33.48 -32.61 5.92
C GLN A 224 -32.52 -31.80 6.82
N GLY A 225 -31.36 -31.38 6.30
CA GLY A 225 -30.43 -30.52 7.04
C GLY A 225 -31.05 -29.17 7.43
N THR A 226 -31.83 -28.56 6.53
CA THR A 226 -32.56 -27.31 6.79
C THR A 226 -33.65 -27.52 7.84
N GLY A 227 -34.41 -28.60 7.76
CA GLY A 227 -35.43 -28.94 8.78
C GLY A 227 -34.84 -29.13 10.17
N ILE A 228 -33.69 -29.82 10.30
CA ILE A 228 -32.97 -29.97 11.57
C ILE A 228 -32.50 -28.59 12.09
N ALA A 229 -31.91 -27.75 11.25
CA ALA A 229 -31.44 -26.43 11.66
C ALA A 229 -32.57 -25.50 12.12
N VAL A 230 -33.71 -25.50 11.42
CA VAL A 230 -34.89 -24.73 11.81
C VAL A 230 -35.46 -25.24 13.13
N LEU A 231 -35.47 -26.55 13.39
CA LEU A 231 -35.88 -27.09 14.71
C LEU A 231 -34.96 -26.64 15.84
N TYR A 232 -33.64 -26.68 15.66
CA TYR A 232 -32.68 -26.14 16.64
C TYR A 232 -32.94 -24.67 16.98
N LEU A 233 -33.10 -23.84 15.94
CA LEU A 233 -33.34 -22.40 16.11
C LEU A 233 -34.72 -22.12 16.72
N THR A 234 -35.72 -22.94 16.39
CA THR A 234 -37.07 -22.80 16.94
C THR A 234 -37.10 -23.13 18.43
N VAL A 235 -36.44 -24.22 18.86
CA VAL A 235 -36.30 -24.58 20.29
C VAL A 235 -35.52 -23.50 21.04
N PHE A 236 -34.43 -22.98 20.46
CA PHE A 236 -33.67 -21.88 21.07
C PHE A 236 -34.48 -20.58 21.18
N ALA A 237 -35.19 -20.18 20.13
CA ALA A 237 -36.03 -18.98 20.12
C ALA A 237 -37.21 -19.10 21.08
N ALA A 238 -37.84 -20.28 21.16
CA ALA A 238 -38.92 -20.56 22.08
C ALA A 238 -38.45 -20.48 23.55
N MET A 239 -37.25 -20.97 23.87
CA MET A 239 -36.69 -20.90 25.23
C MET A 239 -36.21 -19.48 25.60
N ARG A 240 -35.47 -18.81 24.72
CA ARG A 240 -34.68 -17.61 25.07
C ARG A 240 -35.29 -16.28 24.63
N LEU A 241 -36.10 -16.25 23.57
CA LEU A 241 -36.66 -15.00 23.02
C LEU A 241 -38.10 -14.75 23.47
N HIS A 242 -38.93 -15.80 23.65
CA HIS A 242 -40.35 -15.67 23.99
C HIS A 242 -40.79 -16.52 25.21
N PRO A 243 -39.86 -16.82 26.14
CA PRO A 243 -39.90 -17.88 27.17
C PRO A 243 -41.14 -18.81 27.16
N LEU A 244 -41.30 -19.56 26.07
CA LEU A 244 -42.41 -20.50 25.87
C LEU A 244 -42.12 -21.89 26.48
N ILE A 245 -40.84 -22.24 26.69
CA ILE A 245 -40.39 -23.55 27.18
C ILE A 245 -39.22 -23.42 28.17
N ASP A 246 -39.18 -24.29 29.17
CA ASP A 246 -38.12 -24.29 30.20
C ASP A 246 -36.76 -24.85 29.70
N PRO A 247 -35.62 -24.43 30.27
CA PRO A 247 -34.29 -24.85 29.83
C PRO A 247 -34.02 -26.37 29.89
N SER A 248 -34.59 -27.08 30.87
CA SER A 248 -34.46 -28.53 30.98
C SER A 248 -35.24 -29.26 29.87
N ALA A 249 -36.44 -28.77 29.53
CA ALA A 249 -37.23 -29.27 28.41
C ALA A 249 -36.57 -28.95 27.07
N ALA A 250 -35.98 -27.76 26.92
CA ALA A 250 -35.20 -27.38 25.74
C ALA A 250 -33.95 -28.26 25.57
N LEU A 251 -33.18 -28.52 26.64
CA LEU A 251 -32.05 -29.44 26.59
C LEU A 251 -32.48 -30.86 26.19
N GLY A 252 -33.60 -31.36 26.75
CA GLY A 252 -34.18 -32.65 26.37
C GLY A 252 -34.56 -32.72 24.89
N LEU A 253 -35.21 -31.68 24.36
CA LEU A 253 -35.57 -31.56 22.94
C LEU A 253 -34.34 -31.47 22.03
N LEU A 254 -33.32 -30.70 22.40
CA LEU A 254 -32.08 -30.61 21.64
C LEU A 254 -31.34 -31.94 21.62
N VAL A 255 -31.26 -32.66 22.73
CA VAL A 255 -30.70 -34.01 22.79
C VAL A 255 -31.51 -34.97 21.90
N ALA A 256 -32.83 -34.95 21.96
CA ALA A 256 -33.67 -35.75 21.08
C ALA A 256 -33.40 -35.45 19.59
N VAL A 257 -33.26 -34.17 19.22
CA VAL A 257 -32.89 -33.75 17.85
C VAL A 257 -31.48 -34.19 17.47
N THR A 258 -30.48 -34.15 18.37
CA THR A 258 -29.11 -34.66 18.11
C THR A 258 -29.12 -36.16 17.83
N VAL A 259 -29.81 -36.95 18.65
CA VAL A 259 -29.86 -38.41 18.54
C VAL A 259 -30.62 -38.80 17.27
N PHE A 260 -31.75 -38.15 17.00
CA PHE A 260 -32.51 -38.34 15.77
C PHE A 260 -31.69 -38.00 14.51
N SER A 261 -30.92 -36.91 14.55
CA SER A 261 -30.02 -36.51 13.47
C SER A 261 -28.86 -37.48 13.28
N ALA A 262 -28.30 -38.03 14.36
CA ALA A 262 -27.24 -39.05 14.31
C ALA A 262 -27.77 -40.37 13.73
N ILE A 263 -28.98 -40.79 14.09
CA ILE A 263 -29.66 -41.97 13.50
C ILE A 263 -29.91 -41.74 12.01
N LEU A 264 -30.41 -40.57 11.61
CA LEU A 264 -30.59 -40.20 10.19
C LEU A 264 -29.26 -40.21 9.42
N ALA A 265 -28.18 -39.78 10.05
CA ALA A 265 -26.86 -39.76 9.43
C ALA A 265 -26.26 -41.15 9.22
N ILE A 266 -26.42 -42.05 10.20
CA ILE A 266 -25.96 -43.45 10.11
C ILE A 266 -26.80 -44.22 9.09
N THR A 267 -28.12 -44.05 9.12
CA THR A 267 -29.05 -44.76 8.21
C THR A 267 -28.93 -44.32 6.75
N GLN A 268 -28.51 -43.08 6.48
CA GLN A 268 -28.35 -42.53 5.12
C GLN A 268 -26.88 -42.41 4.67
N ASP A 269 -25.92 -42.94 5.43
CA ASP A 269 -24.47 -42.83 5.21
C ASP A 269 -24.02 -41.39 4.85
N ALA A 270 -24.61 -40.40 5.53
CA ALA A 270 -24.52 -38.99 5.16
C ALA A 270 -23.63 -38.19 6.13
N LEU A 271 -22.36 -37.99 5.75
CA LEU A 271 -21.37 -37.24 6.55
C LEU A 271 -21.86 -35.82 6.93
N GLY A 272 -22.59 -35.16 6.03
CA GLY A 272 -23.13 -33.81 6.28
C GLY A 272 -24.12 -33.76 7.45
N LEU A 273 -24.97 -34.77 7.59
CA LEU A 273 -25.90 -34.88 8.72
C LEU A 273 -25.17 -35.28 10.02
N ALA A 274 -24.14 -36.15 9.94
CA ALA A 274 -23.33 -36.51 11.10
C ALA A 274 -22.55 -35.31 11.66
N CYS A 275 -22.00 -34.47 10.79
CA CYS A 275 -21.32 -33.24 11.19
C CYS A 275 -22.30 -32.23 11.82
N ALA A 276 -23.50 -32.07 11.24
CA ALA A 276 -24.55 -31.22 11.81
C ALA A 276 -25.01 -31.73 13.19
N ALA A 277 -25.15 -33.04 13.37
CA ALA A 277 -25.49 -33.66 14.65
C ALA A 277 -24.40 -33.48 15.70
N ALA A 278 -23.12 -33.68 15.35
CA ALA A 278 -21.99 -33.49 16.26
C ALA A 278 -21.80 -32.03 16.67
N LEU A 279 -21.87 -31.09 15.71
CA LEU A 279 -21.81 -29.65 15.99
C LEU A 279 -22.97 -29.19 16.86
N GLY A 280 -24.19 -29.63 16.54
CA GLY A 280 -25.38 -29.35 17.35
C GLY A 280 -25.28 -29.94 18.77
N GLY A 281 -24.70 -31.13 18.91
CA GLY A 281 -24.50 -31.78 20.21
C GLY A 281 -23.48 -31.08 21.10
N PHE A 282 -22.33 -30.66 20.58
CA PHE A 282 -21.39 -29.84 21.35
C PHE A 282 -21.93 -28.43 21.64
N ALA A 283 -22.81 -27.89 20.78
CA ALA A 283 -23.42 -26.58 20.97
C ALA A 283 -24.58 -26.59 21.99
N ALA A 284 -25.31 -27.70 22.14
CA ALA A 284 -26.53 -27.76 22.94
C ALA A 284 -26.32 -27.32 24.41
N PRO A 285 -25.33 -27.84 25.17
CA PRO A 285 -25.10 -27.39 26.55
C PRO A 285 -24.69 -25.92 26.66
N ILE A 286 -23.98 -25.38 25.66
CA ILE A 286 -23.60 -23.96 25.61
C ILE A 286 -24.84 -23.08 25.40
N LEU A 287 -25.74 -23.51 24.50
CA LEU A 287 -26.95 -22.77 24.16
C LEU A 287 -28.00 -22.78 25.28
N THR A 288 -28.03 -23.85 26.09
CA THR A 288 -28.97 -24.01 27.22
C THR A 288 -28.37 -23.71 28.59
N SER A 289 -27.12 -23.23 28.66
CA SER A 289 -26.44 -22.99 29.94
C SER A 289 -27.15 -21.91 30.76
N THR A 290 -27.46 -22.26 32.01
CA THR A 290 -28.09 -21.39 33.02
C THR A 290 -27.08 -20.70 33.93
N GLY A 291 -25.77 -20.94 33.73
CA GLY A 291 -24.69 -20.36 34.56
C GLY A 291 -24.38 -21.10 35.87
N ALA A 292 -25.00 -22.25 36.14
CA ALA A 292 -24.92 -22.97 37.41
C ALA A 292 -23.57 -23.69 37.73
N GLY A 293 -22.53 -23.54 36.90
CA GLY A 293 -21.15 -23.92 37.25
C GLY A 293 -20.80 -25.41 37.41
N ASN A 294 -21.68 -26.37 37.11
CA ASN A 294 -21.40 -27.80 37.30
C ASN A 294 -20.59 -28.41 36.14
N HIS A 295 -19.26 -28.41 36.26
CA HIS A 295 -18.34 -28.98 35.24
C HIS A 295 -18.45 -30.50 35.13
N VAL A 296 -18.80 -31.21 36.22
CA VAL A 296 -18.97 -32.66 36.20
C VAL A 296 -20.12 -33.05 35.26
N ALA A 297 -21.23 -32.32 35.29
CA ALA A 297 -22.36 -32.56 34.39
C ALA A 297 -21.97 -32.29 32.92
N LEU A 298 -21.25 -31.19 32.67
CA LEU A 298 -20.78 -30.82 31.33
C LEU A 298 -19.81 -31.85 30.75
N PHE A 299 -18.80 -32.26 31.53
CA PHE A 299 -17.80 -33.24 31.11
C PHE A 299 -18.38 -34.65 31.02
N SER A 300 -19.35 -35.02 31.86
CA SER A 300 -20.09 -36.28 31.70
C SER A 300 -20.92 -36.31 30.42
N TYR A 301 -21.56 -35.18 30.05
CA TYR A 301 -22.26 -35.05 28.77
C TYR A 301 -21.29 -35.16 27.58
N PHE A 302 -20.12 -34.52 27.65
CA PHE A 302 -19.10 -34.68 26.62
C PHE A 302 -18.52 -36.09 26.59
N ALA A 303 -18.36 -36.77 27.72
CA ALA A 303 -17.97 -38.17 27.76
C ALA A 303 -18.99 -39.05 27.01
N LEU A 304 -20.29 -38.81 27.20
CA LEU A 304 -21.36 -39.51 26.47
C LEU A 304 -21.32 -39.24 24.96
N LEU A 305 -21.16 -37.97 24.56
CA LEU A 305 -21.08 -37.59 23.16
C LEU A 305 -19.82 -38.15 22.48
N ASN A 306 -18.68 -38.10 23.17
CA ASN A 306 -17.42 -38.70 22.73
C ASN A 306 -17.50 -40.23 22.70
N ALA A 307 -18.26 -40.88 23.57
CA ALA A 307 -18.52 -42.31 23.51
C ALA A 307 -19.33 -42.65 22.24
N GLY A 308 -20.27 -41.78 21.84
CA GLY A 308 -20.95 -41.87 20.55
C GLY A 308 -20.01 -41.73 19.35
N ILE A 309 -19.08 -40.76 19.38
CA ILE A 309 -18.06 -40.59 18.34
C ILE A 309 -17.11 -41.80 18.31
N LEU A 310 -16.68 -42.31 19.47
CA LEU A 310 -15.84 -43.50 19.61
C LEU A 310 -16.55 -44.76 19.07
N ALA A 311 -17.84 -44.93 19.36
CA ALA A 311 -18.66 -46.01 18.83
C ALA A 311 -18.78 -45.92 17.30
N ILE A 312 -19.01 -44.72 16.75
CA ILE A 312 -19.02 -44.51 15.29
C ILE A 312 -17.62 -44.80 14.71
N ALA A 313 -16.54 -44.37 15.37
CA ALA A 313 -15.17 -44.62 14.94
C ALA A 313 -14.79 -46.12 14.91
N TRP A 314 -15.46 -46.94 15.72
CA TRP A 314 -15.37 -48.40 15.65
C TRP A 314 -15.91 -48.94 14.32
N PHE A 315 -16.95 -48.30 13.76
CA PHE A 315 -17.70 -48.75 12.57
C PHE A 315 -17.52 -47.91 11.29
N LYS A 316 -16.91 -46.72 11.33
CA LYS A 316 -16.62 -45.86 10.17
C LYS A 316 -15.40 -44.95 10.44
N ALA A 317 -14.48 -44.83 9.49
CA ALA A 317 -13.28 -43.98 9.60
C ALA A 317 -13.52 -42.52 9.14
N TRP A 318 -14.52 -41.82 9.71
CA TRP A 318 -14.81 -40.43 9.33
C TRP A 318 -13.91 -39.42 10.06
N ARG A 319 -12.82 -39.01 9.40
CA ARG A 319 -11.85 -38.05 9.95
C ARG A 319 -12.48 -36.74 10.47
N LEU A 320 -13.40 -36.16 9.69
CA LEU A 320 -14.01 -34.87 10.00
C LEU A 320 -14.85 -34.92 11.29
N LEU A 321 -15.51 -36.05 11.55
CA LEU A 321 -16.30 -36.25 12.77
C LEU A 321 -15.41 -36.33 14.01
N ASN A 322 -14.33 -37.12 13.96
CA ASN A 322 -13.38 -37.25 15.05
C ASN A 322 -12.67 -35.91 15.36
N LEU A 323 -12.42 -35.08 14.34
CA LEU A 323 -11.83 -33.75 14.52
C LEU A 323 -12.81 -32.78 15.20
N ILE A 324 -14.09 -32.77 14.79
CA ILE A 324 -15.14 -31.99 15.45
C ILE A 324 -15.25 -32.40 16.93
N GLY A 325 -15.17 -33.70 17.21
CA GLY A 325 -15.07 -34.25 18.56
C GLY A 325 -13.91 -33.69 19.35
N PHE A 326 -12.70 -33.84 18.81
CA PHE A 326 -11.46 -33.44 19.47
C PHE A 326 -11.45 -31.96 19.80
N VAL A 327 -11.79 -31.11 18.81
CA VAL A 327 -11.84 -29.66 18.95
C VAL A 327 -12.95 -29.25 19.93
N GLY A 328 -14.13 -29.88 19.86
CA GLY A 328 -15.20 -29.62 20.81
C GLY A 328 -14.77 -29.94 22.25
N THR A 329 -14.16 -31.10 22.48
CA THR A 329 -13.82 -31.58 23.82
C THR A 329 -12.65 -30.84 24.44
N PHE A 330 -11.49 -30.80 23.76
CA PHE A 330 -10.30 -30.12 24.28
C PHE A 330 -10.42 -28.60 24.18
N GLY A 331 -11.11 -28.06 23.16
CA GLY A 331 -11.32 -26.61 23.02
C GLY A 331 -12.22 -26.05 24.10
N ILE A 332 -13.36 -26.71 24.38
CA ILE A 332 -14.24 -26.30 25.48
C ILE A 332 -13.60 -26.60 26.83
N GLY A 333 -12.90 -27.74 26.98
CA GLY A 333 -12.15 -28.06 28.19
C GLY A 333 -11.04 -27.05 28.52
N PHE A 334 -10.31 -26.58 27.51
CA PHE A 334 -9.31 -25.51 27.66
C PHE A 334 -9.96 -24.16 28.01
N ALA A 335 -11.06 -23.80 27.34
CA ALA A 335 -11.79 -22.57 27.65
C ALA A 335 -12.36 -22.55 29.08
N TRP A 336 -12.81 -23.71 29.58
CA TRP A 336 -13.21 -23.86 30.98
C TRP A 336 -11.99 -23.82 31.92
N GLY A 337 -10.90 -24.51 31.59
CA GLY A 337 -9.68 -24.54 32.40
C GLY A 337 -9.06 -23.16 32.63
N MET A 338 -9.06 -22.29 31.62
CA MET A 338 -8.56 -20.91 31.78
C MET A 338 -9.49 -20.01 32.62
N ARG A 339 -10.80 -20.27 32.60
CA ARG A 339 -11.80 -19.35 33.18
C ARG A 339 -12.31 -19.76 34.55
N SER A 340 -12.26 -21.05 34.90
CA SER A 340 -13.03 -21.59 36.02
C SER A 340 -12.31 -22.66 36.85
N TYR A 341 -11.06 -23.02 36.53
CA TYR A 341 -10.31 -24.02 37.29
C TYR A 341 -9.67 -23.45 38.56
N THR A 342 -9.73 -24.19 39.66
CA THR A 342 -8.99 -23.94 40.90
C THR A 342 -8.26 -25.23 41.33
N PRO A 343 -7.13 -25.14 42.07
CA PRO A 343 -6.38 -26.33 42.52
C PRO A 343 -7.22 -27.35 43.31
N GLU A 344 -8.29 -26.88 43.96
CA GLU A 344 -9.25 -27.71 44.71
C GLU A 344 -10.06 -28.67 43.82
N LEU A 345 -10.27 -28.29 42.55
CA LEU A 345 -11.03 -29.08 41.58
C LEU A 345 -10.18 -30.15 40.88
N LEU A 346 -8.88 -30.27 41.22
CA LEU A 346 -7.93 -31.20 40.59
C LEU A 346 -8.47 -32.63 40.57
N TRP A 347 -8.89 -33.16 41.71
CA TRP A 347 -9.39 -34.54 41.83
C TRP A 347 -10.69 -34.80 41.06
N SER A 348 -11.50 -33.76 40.82
CA SER A 348 -12.72 -33.87 40.02
C SER A 348 -12.48 -33.70 38.52
N THR A 349 -11.35 -33.12 38.12
CA THR A 349 -11.04 -32.75 36.73
C THR A 349 -10.03 -33.71 36.08
N GLU A 350 -9.02 -34.14 36.84
CA GLU A 350 -7.95 -35.02 36.38
C GLU A 350 -8.47 -36.35 35.81
N PRO A 351 -9.47 -37.03 36.40
CA PRO A 351 -10.03 -38.25 35.81
C PRO A 351 -10.65 -38.02 34.42
N PHE A 352 -11.31 -36.88 34.19
CA PHE A 352 -11.86 -36.53 32.87
C PHE A 352 -10.77 -36.19 31.87
N LEU A 353 -9.70 -35.51 32.28
CA LEU A 353 -8.57 -35.20 31.41
C LEU A 353 -7.86 -36.49 30.95
N ILE A 354 -7.63 -37.42 31.89
CA ILE A 354 -7.08 -38.76 31.58
C ILE A 354 -8.04 -39.53 30.68
N LEU A 355 -9.34 -39.54 30.99
CA LEU A 355 -10.36 -40.24 30.20
C LEU A 355 -10.41 -39.71 28.76
N PHE A 356 -10.45 -38.39 28.55
CA PHE A 356 -10.48 -37.80 27.22
C PHE A 356 -9.17 -38.04 26.46
N PHE A 357 -8.02 -37.94 27.13
CA PHE A 357 -6.73 -38.30 26.55
C PHE A 357 -6.73 -39.76 26.06
N LEU A 358 -7.18 -40.70 26.89
CA LEU A 358 -7.27 -42.12 26.53
C LEU A 358 -8.29 -42.38 25.41
N MET A 359 -9.47 -41.75 25.45
CA MET A 359 -10.48 -41.89 24.40
C MET A 359 -9.95 -41.43 23.04
N TYR A 360 -9.26 -40.28 22.98
CA TYR A 360 -8.71 -39.77 21.72
C TYR A 360 -7.45 -40.52 21.27
N LEU A 361 -6.65 -41.05 22.21
CA LEU A 361 -5.57 -41.99 21.90
C LEU A 361 -6.13 -43.28 21.26
N VAL A 362 -7.21 -43.82 21.81
CA VAL A 362 -7.90 -45.02 21.28
C VAL A 362 -8.58 -44.72 19.94
N ILE A 363 -9.25 -43.57 19.76
CA ILE A 363 -9.84 -43.14 18.47
C ILE A 363 -8.75 -43.05 17.40
N GLY A 364 -7.59 -42.46 17.72
CA GLY A 364 -6.44 -42.40 16.81
C GLY A 364 -5.90 -43.77 16.41
N LEU A 365 -5.80 -44.70 17.37
CA LEU A 365 -5.38 -46.09 17.12
C LEU A 365 -6.43 -46.90 16.34
N LEU A 366 -7.73 -46.72 16.60
CA LEU A 366 -8.82 -47.38 15.86
C LEU A 366 -8.92 -46.87 14.42
N PHE A 367 -8.76 -45.56 14.22
CA PHE A 367 -8.68 -44.95 12.89
C PHE A 367 -7.51 -45.55 12.09
N ALA A 368 -6.31 -45.62 12.70
CA ALA A 368 -5.14 -46.23 12.10
C ALA A 368 -5.36 -47.72 11.78
N ARG A 369 -5.88 -48.50 12.73
CA ARG A 369 -6.18 -49.94 12.55
C ARG A 369 -7.14 -50.18 11.40
N ARG A 370 -8.21 -49.38 11.30
CA ARG A 370 -9.25 -49.55 10.30
C ARG A 370 -8.77 -49.20 8.89
N LYS A 371 -8.06 -48.08 8.75
CA LYS A 371 -7.41 -47.71 7.48
C LYS A 371 -6.34 -48.72 7.07
N LEU A 372 -5.64 -49.35 8.03
CA LEU A 372 -4.69 -50.44 7.77
C LEU A 372 -5.38 -51.77 7.37
N GLN A 373 -6.64 -51.99 7.76
CA GLN A 373 -7.44 -53.17 7.36
C GLN A 373 -8.07 -53.02 5.97
N GLU A 374 -8.39 -51.80 5.55
CA GLU A 374 -8.92 -51.49 4.21
C GLU A 374 -7.87 -51.64 3.09
N VAL A 375 -6.60 -51.84 3.46
CA VAL A 375 -5.45 -51.89 2.54
C VAL A 375 -4.92 -53.32 2.44
N GLY A 376 -5.10 -53.96 1.28
CA GLY A 376 -4.54 -55.27 0.94
C GLY A 376 -3.02 -55.28 0.69
N ASP A 377 -2.42 -56.45 0.96
CA ASP A 377 -1.01 -56.91 0.92
C ASP A 377 0.10 -56.00 1.46
N ALA A 378 0.84 -56.53 2.45
CA ALA A 378 1.98 -55.88 3.11
C ALA A 378 3.28 -56.69 2.90
N PRO A 379 4.41 -56.04 2.57
CA PRO A 379 5.71 -56.71 2.38
C PRO A 379 6.33 -57.18 3.71
N GLU A 380 7.23 -58.17 3.68
CA GLU A 380 7.75 -58.85 4.89
C GLU A 380 9.05 -58.25 5.49
N GLY A 381 9.72 -57.29 4.83
CA GLY A 381 11.01 -56.71 5.29
C GLY A 381 10.88 -55.36 6.03
N ARG A 382 11.65 -55.13 7.13
CA ARG A 382 11.54 -53.95 8.01
C ARG A 382 11.69 -52.59 7.30
N GLU A 383 12.72 -52.41 6.47
CA GLU A 383 12.93 -51.17 5.71
C GLU A 383 11.93 -51.00 4.56
N ALA A 384 11.48 -52.10 3.96
CA ALA A 384 10.45 -52.09 2.92
C ALA A 384 9.06 -51.76 3.50
N LEU A 385 8.76 -52.25 4.70
CA LEU A 385 7.57 -51.93 5.49
C LEU A 385 7.54 -50.46 5.91
N LEU A 386 8.68 -49.88 6.32
CA LEU A 386 8.77 -48.43 6.62
C LEU A 386 8.47 -47.58 5.39
N ARG A 387 9.07 -47.90 4.24
CA ARG A 387 8.82 -47.17 2.98
C ARG A 387 7.39 -47.36 2.48
N TRP A 388 6.85 -48.58 2.56
CA TRP A 388 5.47 -48.89 2.19
C TRP A 388 4.45 -48.16 3.09
N SER A 389 4.69 -48.14 4.40
CA SER A 389 3.83 -47.45 5.36
C SER A 389 3.90 -45.92 5.21
N ALA A 390 5.09 -45.36 4.97
CA ALA A 390 5.27 -43.94 4.69
C ALA A 390 4.62 -43.51 3.36
N ALA A 391 4.64 -44.36 2.32
CA ALA A 391 4.04 -44.05 1.02
C ALA A 391 2.51 -44.07 1.03
N LYS A 392 1.88 -44.91 1.87
CA LYS A 392 0.41 -45.00 1.93
C LYS A 392 -0.24 -43.96 2.83
N GLY A 393 0.47 -43.38 3.82
CA GLY A 393 0.25 -42.09 4.52
C GLY A 393 -1.11 -41.75 5.17
N ASP A 394 -2.21 -42.22 4.61
CA ASP A 394 -3.60 -41.84 4.86
C ASP A 394 -4.21 -42.55 6.08
N TYR A 395 -3.41 -43.39 6.77
CA TYR A 395 -3.80 -44.09 8.01
C TYR A 395 -3.27 -43.40 9.28
N VAL A 396 -2.26 -42.54 9.19
CA VAL A 396 -1.75 -41.74 10.32
C VAL A 396 -2.31 -40.32 10.21
N ASP A 397 -3.37 -40.02 10.94
CA ASP A 397 -3.84 -38.64 11.07
C ASP A 397 -2.92 -37.90 12.05
N GLY A 398 -1.99 -37.09 11.53
CA GLY A 398 -1.08 -36.29 12.33
C GLY A 398 -1.79 -35.39 13.34
N SER A 399 -3.02 -34.94 13.05
CA SER A 399 -3.80 -34.11 13.97
C SER A 399 -4.24 -34.88 15.21
N MET A 400 -4.57 -36.17 15.06
CA MET A 400 -5.01 -37.04 16.17
C MET A 400 -3.86 -37.74 16.86
N LEU A 401 -2.68 -37.87 16.23
CA LEU A 401 -1.51 -38.48 16.86
C LEU A 401 -0.73 -37.48 17.73
N PHE A 402 -0.52 -36.25 17.24
CA PHE A 402 0.22 -35.21 17.95
C PHE A 402 -0.68 -34.29 18.80
N GLY A 403 -1.97 -34.16 18.44
CA GLY A 403 -2.92 -33.30 19.14
C GLY A 403 -3.14 -33.71 20.61
N PRO A 404 -3.52 -34.97 20.90
CA PRO A 404 -3.77 -35.43 22.27
C PRO A 404 -2.57 -35.33 23.24
N PRO A 405 -1.32 -35.72 22.92
CA PRO A 405 -0.20 -35.55 23.85
C PRO A 405 0.15 -34.09 24.09
N LEU A 406 0.04 -33.23 23.08
CA LEU A 406 0.37 -31.82 23.22
C LEU A 406 -0.71 -31.09 24.05
N ALA A 407 -1.98 -31.27 23.70
CA ALA A 407 -3.10 -30.69 24.43
C ALA A 407 -3.22 -31.27 25.85
N GLY A 408 -3.02 -32.59 25.99
CA GLY A 408 -3.06 -33.30 27.26
C GLY A 408 -1.92 -32.89 28.20
N PHE A 409 -0.67 -32.87 27.73
CA PHE A 409 0.47 -32.42 28.55
C PHE A 409 0.38 -30.92 28.88
N GLY A 410 -0.04 -30.10 27.93
CA GLY A 410 -0.24 -28.66 28.16
C GLY A 410 -1.26 -28.39 29.28
N LEU A 411 -2.40 -29.08 29.24
CA LEU A 411 -3.40 -29.00 30.31
C LEU A 411 -2.88 -29.61 31.63
N GLN A 412 -2.14 -30.72 31.58
CA GLN A 412 -1.54 -31.34 32.77
C GLN A 412 -0.52 -30.43 33.45
N PHE A 413 0.36 -29.79 32.68
CA PHE A 413 1.34 -28.83 33.20
C PHE A 413 0.64 -27.65 33.89
N ALA A 414 -0.40 -27.09 33.27
CA ALA A 414 -1.18 -25.99 33.83
C ALA A 414 -1.88 -26.37 35.15
N VAL A 415 -2.38 -27.61 35.26
CA VAL A 415 -3.04 -28.14 36.46
C VAL A 415 -2.03 -28.41 37.58
N VAL A 416 -0.81 -28.87 37.27
CA VAL A 416 0.13 -29.46 38.25
C VAL A 416 1.34 -28.58 38.60
N GLN A 417 1.56 -27.45 37.92
CA GLN A 417 2.72 -26.54 38.15
C GLN A 417 2.91 -26.03 39.59
N HIS A 418 1.88 -26.11 40.43
CA HIS A 418 1.92 -25.69 41.82
C HIS A 418 2.56 -26.73 42.77
N LEU A 419 2.81 -27.95 42.28
CA LEU A 419 3.43 -29.04 43.04
C LEU A 419 4.91 -29.18 42.64
N GLU A 420 5.81 -29.17 43.64
CA GLU A 420 7.25 -29.30 43.45
C GLU A 420 7.59 -30.61 42.71
N PHE A 421 8.42 -30.52 41.67
CA PHE A 421 8.82 -31.62 40.77
C PHE A 421 7.71 -32.33 39.99
N ALA A 422 6.43 -32.02 40.20
CA ALA A 422 5.33 -32.76 39.60
C ALA A 422 5.24 -32.57 38.07
N ALA A 423 5.70 -31.43 37.55
CA ALA A 423 5.89 -31.22 36.11
C ALA A 423 6.99 -32.11 35.52
N ALA A 424 8.11 -32.29 36.25
CA ALA A 424 9.21 -33.17 35.83
C ALA A 424 8.78 -34.65 35.85
N PHE A 425 8.01 -35.07 36.86
CA PHE A 425 7.45 -36.43 36.92
C PHE A 425 6.34 -36.68 35.87
N SER A 426 5.52 -35.68 35.56
CA SER A 426 4.51 -35.78 34.48
C SER A 426 5.16 -35.91 33.10
N ALA A 427 6.25 -35.17 32.85
CA ALA A 427 7.04 -35.31 31.62
C ALA A 427 7.69 -36.70 31.54
N LEU A 428 8.29 -37.20 32.63
CA LEU A 428 8.85 -38.54 32.69
C LEU A 428 7.78 -39.62 32.45
N GLY A 429 6.60 -39.51 33.08
CA GLY A 429 5.49 -40.44 32.93
C GLY A 429 4.94 -40.52 31.51
N LEU A 430 4.76 -39.37 30.85
CA LEU A 430 4.36 -39.31 29.45
C LEU A 430 5.44 -39.90 28.53
N GLY A 431 6.72 -39.63 28.83
CA GLY A 431 7.85 -40.23 28.13
C GLY A 431 7.84 -41.76 28.19
N LEU A 432 7.56 -42.33 29.36
CA LEU A 432 7.45 -43.78 29.54
C LEU A 432 6.24 -44.40 28.81
N ILE A 433 5.07 -43.75 28.80
CA ILE A 433 3.87 -44.22 28.09
C ILE A 433 4.15 -44.34 26.58
N TYR A 434 4.79 -43.32 25.98
CA TYR A 434 5.10 -43.32 24.56
C TYR A 434 6.23 -44.30 24.19
N ILE A 435 7.23 -44.48 25.07
CA ILE A 435 8.24 -45.55 24.91
C ILE A 435 7.58 -46.93 25.00
N GLY A 436 6.63 -47.12 25.91
CA GLY A 436 5.84 -48.36 26.03
C GLY A 436 4.97 -48.64 24.79
N LEU A 437 4.30 -47.62 24.25
CA LEU A 437 3.49 -47.74 23.03
C LEU A 437 4.36 -48.02 21.79
N ALA A 438 5.55 -47.41 21.70
CA ALA A 438 6.54 -47.71 20.66
C ALA A 438 6.95 -49.19 20.69
N ARG A 439 7.09 -49.78 21.89
CA ARG A 439 7.43 -51.19 22.07
C ARG A 439 6.28 -52.14 21.71
N LEU A 440 5.03 -51.75 21.97
CA LEU A 440 3.84 -52.56 21.60
C LEU A 440 3.61 -52.60 20.08
N LEU A 441 3.95 -51.50 19.38
CA LEU A 441 3.73 -51.34 17.93
C LEU A 441 4.92 -51.77 17.07
N SER A 442 6.08 -52.08 17.66
CA SER A 442 7.33 -52.38 16.93
C SER A 442 7.35 -53.71 16.15
N GLY A 443 6.31 -54.54 16.26
CA GLY A 443 6.25 -55.88 15.66
C GLY A 443 5.29 -56.06 14.47
N GLY A 444 4.75 -55.00 13.87
CA GLY A 444 3.70 -55.13 12.84
C GLY A 444 3.71 -54.08 11.72
N ARG A 445 2.60 -54.01 10.96
CA ARG A 445 2.39 -53.09 9.80
C ARG A 445 2.40 -51.59 10.14
N ALA A 446 2.65 -51.21 11.40
CA ALA A 446 2.58 -49.84 11.93
C ALA A 446 3.94 -49.29 12.40
N LEU A 447 5.05 -49.68 11.75
CA LEU A 447 6.41 -49.32 12.22
C LEU A 447 6.68 -47.80 12.25
N LEU A 448 6.14 -47.05 11.29
CA LEU A 448 6.23 -45.59 11.27
C LEU A 448 5.59 -44.96 12.52
N LEU A 449 4.48 -45.52 12.99
CA LEU A 449 3.81 -45.08 14.21
C LEU A 449 4.67 -45.38 15.46
N ALA A 450 5.36 -46.53 15.48
CA ALA A 450 6.26 -46.90 16.56
C ALA A 450 7.47 -45.96 16.70
N GLU A 451 8.10 -45.58 15.58
CA GLU A 451 9.24 -44.64 15.58
C GLU A 451 8.82 -43.23 16.02
N THR A 452 7.63 -42.76 15.60
CA THR A 452 7.09 -41.47 16.06
C THR A 452 6.82 -41.45 17.57
N CYS A 453 6.39 -42.57 18.15
CA CYS A 453 6.20 -42.69 19.59
C CYS A 453 7.53 -42.70 20.36
N LEU A 454 8.58 -43.35 19.83
CA LEU A 454 9.89 -43.40 20.48
C LEU A 454 10.58 -42.03 20.54
N ALA A 455 10.52 -41.26 19.45
CA ALA A 455 11.07 -39.91 19.41
C ALA A 455 10.39 -39.00 20.44
N LEU A 456 9.06 -39.09 20.57
CA LEU A 456 8.31 -38.31 21.55
C LEU A 456 8.73 -38.65 22.99
N GLY A 457 9.05 -39.92 23.26
CA GLY A 457 9.52 -40.37 24.57
C GLY A 457 10.86 -39.78 25.04
N VAL A 458 11.86 -39.70 24.16
CA VAL A 458 13.21 -39.16 24.50
C VAL A 458 13.16 -37.66 24.77
N ILE A 459 12.32 -36.94 24.03
CA ILE A 459 12.12 -35.50 24.20
C ILE A 459 11.59 -35.20 25.61
N PHE A 460 10.54 -35.90 26.04
CA PHE A 460 9.97 -35.70 27.37
C PHE A 460 10.92 -36.12 28.50
N ALA A 461 11.84 -37.07 28.29
CA ALA A 461 12.84 -37.47 29.29
C ALA A 461 13.96 -36.43 29.50
N SER A 462 14.46 -35.80 28.43
CA SER A 462 15.54 -34.79 28.54
C SER A 462 15.07 -33.49 29.20
N LEU A 463 13.78 -33.19 29.07
CA LEU A 463 13.14 -32.00 29.67
C LEU A 463 13.14 -32.04 31.21
N ALA A 464 13.37 -33.20 31.83
CA ALA A 464 13.34 -33.35 33.28
C ALA A 464 14.51 -32.67 34.03
N ILE A 465 15.70 -32.55 33.43
CA ILE A 465 16.91 -31.98 34.05
C ILE A 465 16.81 -30.46 34.29
N PRO A 466 16.48 -29.63 33.28
CA PRO A 466 16.34 -28.18 33.48
C PRO A 466 15.17 -27.80 34.40
N LEU A 467 14.21 -28.70 34.59
CA LEU A 467 13.14 -28.54 35.57
C LEU A 467 13.62 -28.80 37.03
N GLY A 468 14.93 -28.98 37.29
CA GLY A 468 15.47 -29.37 38.61
C GLY A 468 16.80 -28.76 39.17
N LEU A 469 17.57 -27.86 38.50
CA LEU A 469 18.86 -27.29 39.00
C LEU A 469 19.09 -25.77 38.74
N ASP A 470 20.04 -25.12 39.45
CA ASP A 470 20.40 -23.66 39.42
C ASP A 470 21.21 -23.19 38.17
N ALA A 471 21.02 -21.93 37.73
CA ALA A 471 21.50 -21.42 36.43
C ALA A 471 23.01 -21.12 36.28
N ARG A 472 23.70 -20.63 37.34
CA ARG A 472 25.12 -20.16 37.31
C ARG A 472 26.11 -21.22 36.85
N TRP A 473 26.09 -22.34 37.57
CA TRP A 473 27.00 -23.46 37.34
C TRP A 473 26.59 -24.26 36.11
N THR A 474 25.30 -24.30 35.82
CA THR A 474 24.74 -24.88 34.58
C THR A 474 25.34 -24.19 33.35
N ALA A 475 25.48 -22.86 33.36
CA ALA A 475 26.08 -22.12 32.24
C ALA A 475 27.57 -22.47 32.03
N ALA A 476 28.42 -22.34 33.05
CA ALA A 476 29.87 -22.58 32.90
C ALA A 476 30.19 -24.05 32.55
N ALA A 477 29.47 -25.00 33.16
CA ALA A 477 29.63 -26.43 32.88
C ALA A 477 29.24 -26.75 31.43
N TRP A 478 28.07 -26.27 30.97
CA TRP A 478 27.62 -26.47 29.59
C TRP A 478 28.54 -25.83 28.53
N ALA A 479 29.22 -24.71 28.83
CA ALA A 479 30.19 -24.09 27.91
C ALA A 479 31.41 -24.97 27.65
N VAL A 480 32.03 -25.46 28.74
CA VAL A 480 33.24 -26.26 28.69
C VAL A 480 32.93 -27.68 28.20
N GLU A 481 31.86 -28.29 28.71
CA GLU A 481 31.40 -29.61 28.29
C GLU A 481 30.98 -29.61 26.81
N GLY A 482 30.30 -28.57 26.37
CA GLY A 482 29.91 -28.41 24.96
C GLY A 482 31.12 -28.26 24.04
N ALA A 483 32.16 -27.54 24.48
CA ALA A 483 33.43 -27.41 23.75
C ALA A 483 34.15 -28.77 23.65
N GLY A 484 34.19 -29.52 24.75
CA GLY A 484 34.80 -30.84 24.82
C GLY A 484 34.08 -31.86 23.94
N ILE A 485 32.75 -31.93 24.00
CA ILE A 485 31.92 -32.81 23.18
C ILE A 485 32.05 -32.45 21.69
N PHE A 486 32.07 -31.16 21.36
CA PHE A 486 32.26 -30.71 19.98
C PHE A 486 33.64 -31.12 19.43
N TRP A 487 34.71 -30.89 20.22
CA TRP A 487 36.07 -31.30 19.87
C TRP A 487 36.20 -32.81 19.67
N LEU A 488 35.60 -33.61 20.57
CA LEU A 488 35.61 -35.07 20.49
C LEU A 488 34.78 -35.58 19.30
N GLY A 489 33.60 -34.98 19.07
CA GLY A 489 32.73 -35.29 17.94
C GLY A 489 33.38 -34.98 16.59
N LEU A 490 34.26 -33.97 16.52
CA LEU A 490 35.07 -33.65 15.34
C LEU A 490 36.10 -34.74 15.04
N ARG A 491 36.75 -35.28 16.09
CA ARG A 491 37.72 -36.39 15.96
C ARG A 491 37.07 -37.74 15.62
N GLN A 492 35.86 -37.99 16.11
CA GLN A 492 35.15 -39.27 15.95
C GLN A 492 34.15 -39.28 14.78
N GLN A 493 34.03 -38.20 14.00
CA GLN A 493 33.10 -38.04 12.87
C GLN A 493 31.61 -38.26 13.21
N ARG A 494 31.18 -38.07 14.47
CA ARG A 494 29.78 -38.26 14.89
C ARG A 494 28.98 -36.95 14.76
N PRO A 495 28.08 -36.79 13.77
CA PRO A 495 27.37 -35.51 13.53
C PRO A 495 26.39 -35.13 14.65
N LEU A 496 25.72 -36.12 15.24
CA LEU A 496 24.77 -35.88 16.34
C LEU A 496 25.47 -35.35 17.60
N ALA A 497 26.68 -35.84 17.92
CA ALA A 497 27.46 -35.37 19.06
C ALA A 497 27.94 -33.92 18.86
N ARG A 498 28.33 -33.55 17.63
CA ARG A 498 28.73 -32.17 17.28
C ARG A 498 27.57 -31.20 17.41
N ALA A 499 26.39 -31.58 16.90
CA ALA A 499 25.17 -30.80 17.06
C ALA A 499 24.79 -30.61 18.54
N PHE A 500 24.92 -31.68 19.34
CA PHE A 500 24.67 -31.62 20.78
C PHE A 500 25.66 -30.70 21.52
N GLY A 501 26.96 -30.79 21.23
CA GLY A 501 27.97 -29.92 21.84
C GLY A 501 27.72 -28.43 21.55
N LEU A 502 27.30 -28.09 20.33
CA LEU A 502 26.92 -26.72 19.97
C LEU A 502 25.62 -26.26 20.66
N LEU A 503 24.61 -27.15 20.79
CA LEU A 503 23.38 -26.86 21.54
C LEU A 503 23.67 -26.59 23.02
N LEU A 504 24.62 -27.32 23.60
CA LEU A 504 25.04 -27.14 24.99
C LEU A 504 25.74 -25.77 25.18
N GLN A 505 26.66 -25.40 24.29
CA GLN A 505 27.29 -24.07 24.31
C GLN A 505 26.28 -22.93 24.12
N LEU A 506 25.23 -23.16 23.33
CA LEU A 506 24.14 -22.20 23.15
C LEU A 506 23.27 -22.08 24.41
N GLY A 507 22.93 -23.20 25.05
CA GLY A 507 22.24 -23.22 26.34
C GLY A 507 23.03 -22.50 27.42
N SER A 508 24.36 -22.68 27.43
CA SER A 508 25.28 -21.97 28.32
C SER A 508 25.23 -20.45 28.13
N ALA A 509 25.30 -19.98 26.88
CA ALA A 509 25.23 -18.56 26.57
C ALA A 509 23.90 -17.94 27.04
N LEU A 510 22.78 -18.65 26.87
CA LEU A 510 21.47 -18.19 27.32
C LEU A 510 21.38 -18.10 28.83
N ALA A 511 21.91 -19.09 29.55
CA ALA A 511 21.93 -19.09 31.01
C ALA A 511 22.85 -18.00 31.59
N PHE A 512 24.00 -17.69 30.96
CA PHE A 512 24.84 -16.58 31.39
C PHE A 512 24.16 -15.22 31.16
N LEU A 513 23.48 -15.06 30.02
CA LEU A 513 22.77 -13.83 29.69
C LEU A 513 21.61 -13.53 30.65
N SER A 514 20.97 -14.55 31.24
CA SER A 514 19.89 -14.33 32.21
C SER A 514 20.36 -13.76 33.56
N GLU A 515 21.67 -13.63 33.79
CA GLU A 515 22.23 -13.14 35.05
C GLU A 515 22.90 -11.77 34.98
N LEU A 516 23.10 -11.21 33.79
CA LEU A 516 23.71 -9.90 33.61
C LEU A 516 22.83 -8.77 34.20
N ARG A 517 23.43 -7.88 34.99
CA ARG A 517 22.78 -6.71 35.60
C ARG A 517 23.51 -5.41 35.24
N VAL A 518 22.86 -4.26 35.41
CA VAL A 518 23.47 -2.93 35.20
C VAL A 518 24.22 -2.52 36.48
N GLY A 519 25.48 -2.11 36.34
CA GLY A 519 26.36 -1.79 37.48
C GLY A 519 26.34 -0.32 37.93
N GLU A 520 26.74 -0.09 39.18
CA GLU A 520 26.81 1.26 39.78
C GLU A 520 28.17 1.97 39.53
N LEU A 521 29.28 1.21 39.56
CA LEU A 521 30.64 1.71 39.32
C LEU A 521 31.16 1.34 37.91
N THR A 522 30.80 0.16 37.43
CA THR A 522 31.05 -0.33 36.06
C THR A 522 29.75 -0.29 35.26
N LEU A 523 29.82 -0.44 33.94
CA LEU A 523 28.61 -0.36 33.11
C LEU A 523 27.70 -1.59 33.30
N LEU A 524 28.27 -2.75 33.59
CA LEU A 524 27.57 -4.00 33.87
C LEU A 524 28.12 -4.65 35.14
N ASP A 525 27.26 -5.38 35.83
CA ASP A 525 27.57 -6.28 36.94
C ASP A 525 27.31 -7.73 36.51
N GLY A 526 28.30 -8.60 36.75
CA GLY A 526 28.26 -10.01 36.38
C GLY A 526 29.58 -10.70 36.70
N ALA A 527 29.68 -12.00 36.40
CA ALA A 527 30.92 -12.76 36.60
C ALA A 527 31.85 -12.63 35.37
N PRO A 528 32.91 -11.78 35.40
CA PRO A 528 33.80 -11.59 34.27
C PRO A 528 34.52 -12.89 33.85
N LEU A 529 34.73 -13.80 34.80
CA LEU A 529 35.29 -15.13 34.53
C LEU A 529 34.37 -15.99 33.65
N GLY A 530 33.05 -15.94 33.87
CA GLY A 530 32.08 -16.68 33.04
C GLY A 530 32.03 -16.19 31.60
N ALA A 531 32.09 -14.87 31.40
CA ALA A 531 32.20 -14.26 30.06
C ALA A 531 33.52 -14.64 29.38
N LEU A 532 34.64 -14.62 30.11
CA LEU A 532 35.94 -15.01 29.57
C LEU A 532 35.97 -16.49 29.17
N LEU A 533 35.50 -17.41 30.02
CA LEU A 533 35.49 -18.84 29.75
C LEU A 533 34.58 -19.21 28.58
N LEU A 534 33.38 -18.61 28.51
CA LEU A 534 32.46 -18.81 27.39
C LEU A 534 33.01 -18.23 26.08
N GLY A 535 33.59 -17.02 26.13
CA GLY A 535 34.26 -16.39 24.99
C GLY A 535 35.44 -17.22 24.48
N ALA A 536 36.27 -17.73 25.39
CA ALA A 536 37.39 -18.60 25.07
C ALA A 536 36.93 -19.96 24.50
N ALA A 537 35.90 -20.59 25.08
CA ALA A 537 35.35 -21.86 24.61
C ALA A 537 34.79 -21.76 23.17
N LEU A 538 34.09 -20.65 22.85
CA LEU A 538 33.55 -20.39 21.52
C LEU A 538 34.64 -20.06 20.49
N LEU A 539 35.65 -19.27 20.87
CA LEU A 539 36.80 -18.99 20.01
C LEU A 539 37.68 -20.23 19.79
N PHE A 540 37.76 -21.11 20.78
CA PHE A 540 38.43 -22.41 20.66
C PHE A 540 37.68 -23.32 19.67
N SER A 541 36.35 -23.45 19.79
CA SER A 541 35.53 -24.16 18.81
C SER A 541 35.69 -23.57 17.39
N PHE A 542 35.77 -22.23 17.26
CA PHE A 542 36.02 -21.55 15.99
C PHE A 542 37.39 -21.89 15.39
N ASP A 543 38.47 -21.82 16.18
CA ASP A 543 39.83 -22.11 15.70
C ASP A 543 39.99 -23.58 15.30
N GLN A 544 39.43 -24.50 16.09
CA GLN A 544 39.47 -25.93 15.80
C GLN A 544 38.70 -26.28 14.52
N LEU A 545 37.52 -25.70 14.31
CA LEU A 545 36.72 -25.92 13.10
C LEU A 545 37.36 -25.28 11.87
N ARG A 546 38.07 -24.15 12.03
CA ARG A 546 38.81 -23.49 10.94
C ARG A 546 40.03 -24.29 10.50
N LYS A 547 40.71 -24.98 11.42
CA LYS A 547 41.84 -25.86 11.13
C LYS A 547 41.44 -27.21 10.52
N ALA A 548 40.16 -27.61 10.63
CA ALA A 548 39.67 -28.90 10.16
C ALA A 548 39.50 -28.98 8.63
N SER A 549 39.84 -30.14 8.03
CA SER A 549 39.78 -30.36 6.58
C SER A 549 38.33 -30.41 6.04
N THR A 550 38.16 -30.25 4.74
CA THR A 550 36.85 -30.27 4.03
C THR A 550 36.08 -31.57 4.22
N GLU A 551 36.79 -32.66 4.44
CA GLU A 551 36.22 -34.01 4.59
C GLU A 551 35.75 -34.29 6.02
N GLN A 552 36.30 -33.60 7.02
CA GLN A 552 35.99 -33.81 8.43
C GLN A 552 34.80 -32.97 8.95
N ALA A 553 34.49 -31.86 8.27
CA ALA A 553 33.47 -30.91 8.68
C ALA A 553 32.24 -30.95 7.76
N ALA A 554 31.05 -30.99 8.34
CA ALA A 554 29.82 -30.91 7.55
C ALA A 554 29.62 -29.48 7.01
N GLY A 555 28.97 -29.34 5.85
CA GLY A 555 28.77 -28.03 5.20
C GLY A 555 28.05 -27.00 6.09
N TRP A 556 27.14 -27.44 6.95
CA TRP A 556 26.43 -26.57 7.89
C TRP A 556 27.31 -26.06 9.04
N GLU A 557 28.33 -26.82 9.47
CA GLU A 557 29.26 -26.42 10.53
C GLU A 557 30.16 -25.29 10.04
N ARG A 558 30.66 -25.40 8.81
CA ARG A 558 31.47 -24.34 8.18
C ARG A 558 30.69 -23.05 7.97
N ASN A 559 29.41 -23.15 7.64
CA ASN A 559 28.52 -21.99 7.60
C ASN A 559 28.32 -21.36 8.99
N GLY A 560 28.56 -22.11 10.08
CA GLY A 560 28.52 -21.65 11.46
C GLY A 560 29.80 -20.99 11.99
N LEU A 561 30.92 -21.05 11.27
CA LEU A 561 32.19 -20.38 11.65
C LEU A 561 32.03 -18.88 12.00
N PRO A 562 31.27 -18.08 11.22
CA PRO A 562 31.06 -16.68 11.56
C PRO A 562 30.31 -16.49 12.89
N VAL A 563 29.37 -17.38 13.21
CA VAL A 563 28.58 -17.30 14.44
C VAL A 563 29.47 -17.56 15.65
N LEU A 564 30.31 -18.59 15.62
CA LEU A 564 31.24 -18.91 16.69
C LEU A 564 32.24 -17.76 16.95
N ALA A 565 32.84 -17.20 15.90
CA ALA A 565 33.73 -16.04 16.04
C ALA A 565 33.02 -14.80 16.59
N SER A 566 31.79 -14.52 16.13
CA SER A 566 31.03 -13.36 16.61
C SER A 566 30.63 -13.47 18.08
N LEU A 567 30.15 -14.64 18.51
CA LEU A 567 29.76 -14.88 19.91
C LEU A 567 30.99 -14.84 20.81
N GLY A 568 32.08 -15.48 20.40
CA GLY A 568 33.34 -15.46 21.13
C GLY A 568 33.91 -14.04 21.34
N LEU A 569 33.94 -13.22 20.29
CA LEU A 569 34.37 -11.82 20.39
C LEU A 569 33.40 -10.96 21.22
N THR A 570 32.09 -11.20 21.14
CA THR A 570 31.10 -10.48 21.94
C THR A 570 31.32 -10.69 23.43
N PHE A 571 31.54 -11.93 23.87
CA PHE A 571 31.82 -12.22 25.27
C PHE A 571 33.17 -11.64 25.74
N LEU A 572 34.15 -11.48 24.85
CA LEU A 572 35.38 -10.73 25.16
C LEU A 572 35.14 -9.21 25.28
N TYR A 573 34.30 -8.64 24.41
CA TYR A 573 33.98 -7.21 24.47
C TYR A 573 33.19 -6.81 25.73
N LEU A 574 32.53 -7.78 26.38
CA LEU A 574 31.87 -7.60 27.68
C LEU A 574 32.87 -7.36 28.82
N LEU A 575 34.17 -7.61 28.64
CA LEU A 575 35.16 -7.33 29.68
C LEU A 575 35.29 -5.84 30.01
N ALA A 576 35.32 -4.96 29.00
CA ALA A 576 35.42 -3.52 29.22
C ALA A 576 34.24 -2.95 30.06
N PRO A 577 32.96 -3.22 29.74
CA PRO A 577 31.85 -2.74 30.55
C PRO A 577 31.76 -3.41 31.94
N LEU A 578 32.35 -4.59 32.15
CA LEU A 578 32.44 -5.25 33.45
C LEU A 578 33.62 -4.73 34.31
N LEU A 579 34.57 -3.98 33.73
CA LEU A 579 35.81 -3.56 34.40
C LEU A 579 36.04 -2.04 34.45
N LEU A 580 35.46 -1.27 33.53
CA LEU A 580 35.77 0.17 33.34
C LEU A 580 34.53 1.07 33.46
N LEU A 581 34.79 2.33 33.81
CA LEU A 581 33.82 3.44 33.74
C LEU A 581 33.40 3.73 32.30
N THR A 582 32.27 4.42 32.13
CA THR A 582 31.63 4.66 30.83
C THR A 582 32.54 5.31 29.76
N GLN A 583 33.21 6.42 30.08
CA GLN A 583 34.13 7.08 29.14
C GLN A 583 35.35 6.18 28.80
N GLY A 584 35.85 5.44 29.80
CA GLY A 584 36.91 4.46 29.61
C GLY A 584 36.49 3.31 28.70
N THR A 585 35.25 2.82 28.84
CA THR A 585 34.65 1.78 27.98
C THR A 585 34.49 2.28 26.55
N ALA A 586 34.03 3.52 26.31
CA ALA A 586 33.90 4.08 24.97
C ALA A 586 35.25 4.13 24.23
N ILE A 587 36.28 4.65 24.90
CA ILE A 587 37.64 4.75 24.35
C ILE A 587 38.24 3.35 24.17
N SER A 588 38.09 2.47 25.16
CA SER A 588 38.58 1.09 25.10
C SER A 588 37.94 0.31 23.96
N TRP A 589 36.65 0.49 23.68
CA TRP A 589 35.98 -0.15 22.54
C TRP A 589 36.43 0.41 21.19
N ALA A 590 36.70 1.73 21.09
CA ALA A 590 37.27 2.32 19.88
C ALA A 590 38.68 1.78 19.57
N ILE A 591 39.53 1.64 20.60
CA ILE A 591 40.89 1.08 20.49
C ILE A 591 40.83 -0.44 20.26
N ALA A 592 40.00 -1.17 21.00
CA ALA A 592 39.83 -2.61 20.83
C ALA A 592 39.38 -2.94 19.41
N GLY A 593 38.47 -2.16 18.82
CA GLY A 593 38.09 -2.33 17.43
C GLY A 593 39.22 -2.07 16.44
N LEU A 594 40.13 -1.12 16.69
CA LEU A 594 41.34 -0.96 15.85
C LEU A 594 42.26 -2.19 15.96
N LEU A 595 42.43 -2.75 17.17
CA LEU A 595 43.21 -3.97 17.38
C LEU A 595 42.55 -5.19 16.72
N THR A 596 41.24 -5.35 16.85
CA THR A 596 40.51 -6.46 16.20
C THR A 596 40.51 -6.32 14.68
N LEU A 597 40.47 -5.09 14.15
CA LEU A 597 40.63 -4.81 12.72
C LEU A 597 41.99 -5.29 12.24
N PHE A 598 43.06 -4.91 12.94
CA PHE A 598 44.42 -5.29 12.60
C PHE A 598 44.63 -6.81 12.63
N VAL A 599 44.13 -7.49 13.67
CA VAL A 599 44.18 -8.96 13.78
C VAL A 599 43.32 -9.62 12.69
N GLY A 600 42.14 -9.07 12.40
CA GLY A 600 41.25 -9.55 11.35
C GLY A 600 41.86 -9.50 9.95
N LEU A 601 42.57 -8.41 9.64
CA LEU A 601 43.34 -8.27 8.39
C LEU A 601 44.47 -9.30 8.31
N ARG A 602 45.24 -9.53 9.39
CA ARG A 602 46.31 -10.54 9.41
C ARG A 602 45.82 -11.98 9.26
N ILE A 603 44.68 -12.30 9.88
CA ILE A 603 44.12 -13.65 9.87
C ILE A 603 43.26 -13.91 8.62
N GLY A 604 42.91 -12.87 7.86
CA GLY A 604 42.05 -12.95 6.67
C GLY A 604 40.59 -13.28 7.01
N SER A 605 40.13 -12.96 8.23
CA SER A 605 38.79 -13.30 8.70
C SER A 605 37.81 -12.14 8.53
N ARG A 606 36.80 -12.31 7.66
CA ARG A 606 35.75 -11.30 7.45
C ARG A 606 34.96 -11.00 8.73
N THR A 607 34.71 -12.01 9.56
CA THR A 607 33.96 -11.86 10.81
C THR A 607 34.68 -10.94 11.81
N PHE A 608 36.00 -10.99 11.86
CA PHE A 608 36.78 -10.11 12.73
C PHE A 608 36.71 -8.65 12.27
N LEU A 609 36.71 -8.41 10.96
CA LEU A 609 36.53 -7.06 10.41
C LEU A 609 35.13 -6.50 10.74
N PHE A 610 34.08 -7.30 10.59
CA PHE A 610 32.73 -6.89 10.98
C PHE A 610 32.61 -6.64 12.48
N ALA A 611 33.21 -7.50 13.33
CA ALA A 611 33.21 -7.33 14.78
C ALA A 611 33.99 -6.08 15.21
N ALA A 612 35.11 -5.77 14.53
CA ALA A 612 35.92 -4.58 14.76
C ALA A 612 35.13 -3.28 14.48
N PHE A 613 34.44 -3.22 13.34
CA PHE A 613 33.56 -2.09 13.02
C PHE A 613 32.38 -2.01 13.99
N GLY A 614 31.80 -3.15 14.37
CA GLY A 614 30.70 -3.21 15.33
C GLY A 614 31.05 -2.62 16.69
N VAL A 615 32.19 -3.02 17.28
CA VAL A 615 32.61 -2.52 18.60
C VAL A 615 32.99 -1.04 18.57
N GLN A 616 33.59 -0.58 17.47
CA GLN A 616 33.88 0.84 17.23
C GLN A 616 32.62 1.70 17.18
N LEU A 617 31.59 1.24 16.48
CA LEU A 617 30.30 1.91 16.43
C LEU A 617 29.59 1.90 17.80
N LEU A 618 29.70 0.81 18.57
CA LEU A 618 29.19 0.75 19.94
C LEU A 618 29.90 1.75 20.87
N GLY A 619 31.22 1.94 20.72
CA GLY A 619 31.97 2.96 21.44
C GLY A 619 31.48 4.39 21.13
N GLY A 620 31.25 4.68 19.85
CA GLY A 620 30.64 5.95 19.43
C GLY A 620 29.22 6.14 19.97
N ALA A 621 28.38 5.09 19.93
CA ALA A 621 27.02 5.13 20.47
C ALA A 621 27.00 5.37 21.98
N LEU A 622 27.90 4.73 22.72
CA LEU A 622 28.01 4.89 24.18
C LEU A 622 28.41 6.33 24.54
N PHE A 623 29.30 6.95 23.76
CA PHE A 623 29.64 8.37 23.91
C PHE A 623 28.43 9.28 23.69
N LEU A 624 27.66 9.04 22.61
CA LEU A 624 26.47 9.83 22.29
C LEU A 624 25.38 9.74 23.37
N LEU A 625 25.22 8.58 24.01
CA LEU A 625 24.24 8.37 25.09
C LEU A 625 24.52 9.19 26.37
N ARG A 626 25.71 9.80 26.50
CA ARG A 626 26.11 10.57 27.68
C ARG A 626 26.26 12.08 27.41
N LEU A 627 25.80 12.57 26.26
CA LEU A 627 25.78 14.00 25.97
C LEU A 627 24.86 14.75 26.94
N GLN A 628 25.34 15.88 27.48
CA GLN A 628 24.59 16.78 28.35
C GLN A 628 24.53 18.18 27.75
N GLY A 629 23.37 18.83 27.84
CA GLY A 629 23.15 20.19 27.34
C GLY A 629 23.94 21.24 28.11
N GLY A 630 24.40 22.30 27.41
CA GLY A 630 25.17 23.41 27.97
C GLY A 630 24.37 24.69 28.20
N ASP A 631 25.02 25.69 28.82
CA ASP A 631 24.40 26.92 29.35
C ASP A 631 24.22 28.05 28.31
N GLY A 632 24.07 27.73 27.02
CA GLY A 632 23.68 28.67 25.96
C GLY A 632 24.82 29.31 25.15
N ALA A 633 26.02 29.47 25.71
CA ALA A 633 27.21 29.88 24.94
C ALA A 633 27.72 28.76 23.99
N ALA A 634 27.52 27.51 24.41
CA ALA A 634 27.74 26.30 23.63
C ALA A 634 26.58 25.32 23.89
N VAL A 635 26.35 24.41 22.96
CA VAL A 635 25.20 23.49 22.99
C VAL A 635 25.40 22.34 23.99
N PHE A 636 26.64 21.88 24.19
CA PHE A 636 26.97 20.81 25.12
C PHE A 636 27.94 21.26 26.22
N SER A 637 27.76 20.73 27.44
CA SER A 637 28.46 21.19 28.65
C SER A 637 29.91 20.72 28.80
N ALA A 638 30.36 19.71 28.05
CA ALA A 638 31.69 19.13 28.19
C ALA A 638 32.83 20.02 27.62
N GLY A 639 32.52 21.12 26.94
CA GLY A 639 33.50 22.08 26.43
C GLY A 639 34.64 21.42 25.63
N TRP A 640 35.88 21.84 25.88
CA TRP A 640 37.06 21.36 25.15
C TRP A 640 37.35 19.86 25.35
N THR A 641 37.01 19.25 26.50
CA THR A 641 37.23 17.81 26.71
C THR A 641 36.23 16.97 25.90
N GLY A 642 34.99 17.45 25.76
CA GLY A 642 33.99 16.90 24.85
C GLY A 642 34.43 16.98 23.39
N LEU A 643 34.98 18.13 22.96
CA LEU A 643 35.54 18.30 21.62
C LEU A 643 36.67 17.30 21.35
N LEU A 644 37.61 17.15 22.29
CA LEU A 644 38.76 16.24 22.15
C LEU A 644 38.33 14.77 22.09
N THR A 645 37.43 14.33 22.98
CA THR A 645 36.94 12.94 23.03
C THR A 645 36.14 12.58 21.77
N ALA A 646 35.21 13.44 21.34
CA ALA A 646 34.45 13.26 20.11
C ALA A 646 35.37 13.24 18.88
N SER A 647 36.36 14.13 18.83
CA SER A 647 37.34 14.17 17.73
C SER A 647 38.24 12.94 17.72
N LEU A 648 38.68 12.43 18.88
CA LEU A 648 39.55 11.26 18.96
C LEU A 648 38.84 9.97 18.53
N ILE A 649 37.59 9.77 18.97
CA ILE A 649 36.74 8.66 18.50
C ILE A 649 36.47 8.83 17.00
N GLY A 650 36.10 10.04 16.56
CA GLY A 650 35.82 10.35 15.16
C GLY A 650 37.02 10.08 14.24
N LEU A 651 38.22 10.51 14.64
CA LEU A 651 39.47 10.28 13.92
C LEU A 651 39.88 8.80 13.94
N ALA A 652 39.66 8.07 15.04
CA ALA A 652 39.92 6.63 15.09
C ALA A 652 39.04 5.86 14.08
N LEU A 653 37.77 6.23 13.94
CA LEU A 653 36.84 5.65 12.95
C LEU A 653 37.27 5.99 11.51
N VAL A 654 37.57 7.27 11.23
CA VAL A 654 38.03 7.69 9.89
C VAL A 654 39.38 7.04 9.55
N GLY A 655 40.31 6.99 10.49
CA GLY A 655 41.62 6.37 10.34
C GLY A 655 41.55 4.85 10.14
N GLY A 656 40.74 4.14 10.94
CA GLY A 656 40.47 2.72 10.77
C GLY A 656 39.85 2.40 9.40
N MET A 657 38.98 3.28 8.92
CA MET A 657 38.42 3.17 7.57
C MET A 657 39.49 3.36 6.48
N LEU A 658 40.32 4.40 6.58
CA LEU A 658 41.38 4.67 5.60
C LEU A 658 42.42 3.53 5.54
N LEU A 659 42.72 2.89 6.68
CA LEU A 659 43.60 1.72 6.76
C LEU A 659 42.98 0.51 6.07
N ALA A 660 41.71 0.19 6.38
CA ALA A 660 41.01 -0.93 5.76
C ALA A 660 40.75 -0.72 4.25
N ALA A 661 40.53 0.52 3.80
CA ALA A 661 40.32 0.85 2.39
C ALA A 661 41.58 0.70 1.51
N ARG A 662 42.76 0.49 2.11
CA ARG A 662 44.02 0.23 1.40
C ARG A 662 44.26 -1.26 1.10
N ASP A 663 43.56 -2.16 1.81
CA ASP A 663 43.76 -3.61 1.70
C ASP A 663 42.92 -4.22 0.56
N ASP A 664 43.52 -5.12 -0.23
CA ASP A 664 42.89 -5.75 -1.39
C ASP A 664 41.76 -6.71 -1.02
N LEU A 665 41.80 -7.32 0.17
CA LEU A 665 40.72 -8.17 0.68
C LEU A 665 39.43 -7.36 0.90
N VAL A 666 39.57 -6.09 1.25
CA VAL A 666 38.45 -5.19 1.53
C VAL A 666 37.96 -4.50 0.26
N ARG A 667 38.87 -4.10 -0.65
CA ARG A 667 38.51 -3.50 -1.94
C ARG A 667 37.71 -4.43 -2.85
N SER A 668 37.98 -5.74 -2.76
CA SER A 668 37.29 -6.77 -3.55
C SER A 668 35.92 -7.18 -2.97
N ASP A 669 35.62 -6.88 -1.70
CA ASP A 669 34.36 -7.27 -1.05
C ASP A 669 33.41 -6.06 -0.85
N VAL A 670 32.32 -6.06 -1.61
CA VAL A 670 31.27 -5.03 -1.57
C VAL A 670 30.64 -4.87 -0.18
N ARG A 671 30.54 -5.94 0.63
CA ARG A 671 29.91 -5.88 1.96
C ARG A 671 30.80 -5.15 2.96
N LEU A 672 32.12 -5.35 2.88
CA LEU A 672 33.09 -4.66 3.73
C LEU A 672 33.20 -3.18 3.34
N LEU A 673 33.15 -2.86 2.05
CA LEU A 673 33.08 -1.46 1.58
C LEU A 673 31.83 -0.73 2.11
N ARG A 674 30.67 -1.41 2.17
CA ARG A 674 29.47 -0.84 2.80
C ARG A 674 29.68 -0.62 4.31
N GLY A 675 30.25 -1.59 5.02
CA GLY A 675 30.59 -1.44 6.44
C GLY A 675 31.50 -0.25 6.69
N LEU A 676 32.54 -0.09 5.87
CA LEU A 676 33.47 1.05 5.93
C LEU A 676 32.79 2.39 5.73
N SER A 677 31.81 2.48 4.81
CA SER A 677 31.05 3.71 4.59
C SER A 677 30.21 4.11 5.81
N VAL A 678 29.72 3.14 6.60
CA VAL A 678 28.99 3.40 7.86
C VAL A 678 29.96 3.88 8.95
N VAL A 679 31.15 3.29 9.03
CA VAL A 679 32.18 3.71 9.98
C VAL A 679 32.69 5.12 9.68
N LEU A 680 32.91 5.44 8.39
CA LEU A 680 33.24 6.80 7.94
C LEU A 680 32.13 7.79 8.31
N LEU A 681 30.87 7.43 8.08
CA LEU A 681 29.73 8.25 8.46
C LEU A 681 29.73 8.55 9.96
N ALA A 682 29.86 7.54 10.80
CA ALA A 682 29.92 7.71 12.25
C ALA A 682 31.07 8.62 12.68
N GLY A 683 32.24 8.49 12.04
CA GLY A 683 33.36 9.40 12.26
C GLY A 683 33.07 10.85 11.88
N LEU A 684 32.47 11.09 10.70
CA LEU A 684 32.09 12.43 10.25
C LEU A 684 31.01 13.06 11.14
N VAL A 685 30.05 12.27 11.64
CA VAL A 685 29.03 12.72 12.59
C VAL A 685 29.69 13.23 13.87
N LEU A 686 30.59 12.44 14.46
CA LEU A 686 31.28 12.83 15.70
C LEU A 686 32.13 14.09 15.52
N ILE A 687 32.81 14.26 14.38
CA ILE A 687 33.59 15.47 14.07
C ILE A 687 32.69 16.70 13.94
N ASN A 688 31.55 16.60 13.26
CA ASN A 688 30.64 17.75 13.12
C ASN A 688 29.87 18.05 14.41
N LEU A 689 29.65 17.05 15.26
CA LEU A 689 29.12 17.21 16.61
C LEU A 689 30.11 17.93 17.52
N ALA A 690 31.42 17.76 17.30
CA ALA A 690 32.47 18.33 18.13
C ALA A 690 32.42 19.88 18.19
N VAL A 691 31.95 20.53 17.11
CA VAL A 691 31.81 22.00 17.03
C VAL A 691 30.76 22.53 18.01
N LEU A 692 29.76 21.73 18.37
CA LEU A 692 28.68 22.10 19.29
C LEU A 692 29.13 22.25 20.75
N PHE A 693 30.31 21.74 21.11
CA PHE A 693 30.88 21.97 22.43
C PHE A 693 31.47 23.38 22.60
N VAL A 694 31.59 24.16 21.51
CA VAL A 694 32.23 25.50 21.55
C VAL A 694 31.37 26.60 20.90
N LEU A 695 30.52 26.28 19.92
CA LEU A 695 29.69 27.26 19.22
C LEU A 695 28.20 27.13 19.55
N PRO A 696 27.43 28.24 19.55
CA PRO A 696 25.97 28.21 19.65
C PRO A 696 25.33 27.74 18.34
N TRP A 697 24.08 27.29 18.41
CA TRP A 697 23.33 26.74 17.27
C TRP A 697 23.36 27.65 16.03
N GLU A 698 23.13 28.97 16.19
CA GLU A 698 23.11 29.91 15.07
C GLU A 698 24.40 29.96 14.24
N SER A 699 25.54 29.89 14.92
CA SER A 699 26.85 29.93 14.27
C SER A 699 27.28 28.56 13.77
N ALA A 700 26.95 27.51 14.54
CA ALA A 700 27.19 26.12 14.15
C ALA A 700 26.47 25.75 12.85
N SER A 701 25.25 26.26 12.62
CA SER A 701 24.51 26.06 11.37
C SER A 701 25.29 26.53 10.13
N GLY A 702 25.98 27.68 10.22
CA GLY A 702 26.81 28.20 9.13
C GLY A 702 28.05 27.32 8.88
N VAL A 703 28.70 26.84 9.96
CA VAL A 703 29.82 25.91 9.88
C VAL A 703 29.39 24.58 9.25
N TRP A 704 28.23 24.06 9.63
CA TRP A 704 27.65 22.84 9.06
C TRP A 704 27.30 23.00 7.57
N ALA A 705 26.85 24.16 7.13
CA ALA A 705 26.65 24.44 5.71
C ALA A 705 27.98 24.38 4.92
N ALA A 706 29.04 25.00 5.44
CA ALA A 706 30.36 24.96 4.82
C ALA A 706 30.97 23.56 4.83
N SER A 707 30.95 22.88 5.98
CA SER A 707 31.40 21.49 6.14
C SER A 707 30.59 20.53 5.25
N GLY A 708 29.29 20.74 5.12
CA GLY A 708 28.42 19.96 4.24
C GLY A 708 28.84 20.07 2.78
N LEU A 709 29.16 21.27 2.30
CA LEU A 709 29.72 21.49 0.97
C LEU A 709 31.06 20.75 0.77
N LEU A 710 31.97 20.84 1.74
CA LEU A 710 33.26 20.13 1.70
C LEU A 710 33.08 18.61 1.68
N ILE A 711 32.16 18.08 2.48
CA ILE A 711 31.85 16.64 2.51
C ILE A 711 31.22 16.19 1.19
N ILE A 712 30.30 16.97 0.62
CA ILE A 712 29.74 16.70 -0.73
C ILE A 712 30.88 16.64 -1.76
N TRP A 713 31.83 17.57 -1.68
CA TRP A 713 32.96 17.58 -2.61
C TRP A 713 33.89 16.38 -2.41
N LEU A 714 34.30 16.08 -1.17
CA LEU A 714 35.15 14.96 -0.83
C LEU A 714 34.51 13.61 -1.18
N SER A 715 33.20 13.49 -0.97
CA SER A 715 32.47 12.25 -1.27
C SER A 715 32.30 12.00 -2.78
N LEU A 716 32.16 13.05 -3.59
CA LEU A 716 32.22 12.95 -5.05
C LEU A 716 33.63 12.48 -5.50
N TYR A 717 34.69 13.01 -4.88
CA TYR A 717 36.07 12.62 -5.16
C TYR A 717 36.37 11.16 -4.77
N LEU A 718 35.96 10.73 -3.56
CA LEU A 718 36.18 9.38 -3.04
C LEU A 718 35.14 8.34 -3.51
N GLN A 719 34.15 8.76 -4.30
CA GLN A 719 33.01 7.95 -4.75
C GLN A 719 32.25 7.25 -3.61
N GLN A 720 32.09 7.92 -2.46
CA GLN A 720 31.41 7.37 -1.29
C GLN A 720 29.96 7.86 -1.17
N ARG A 721 28.99 6.99 -1.45
CA ARG A 721 27.55 7.35 -1.45
C ARG A 721 27.03 7.84 -0.10
N VAL A 722 27.44 7.19 0.99
CA VAL A 722 26.87 7.46 2.32
C VAL A 722 27.32 8.83 2.85
N SER A 723 28.60 9.15 2.70
CA SER A 723 29.15 10.46 3.05
C SER A 723 28.54 11.59 2.21
N PHE A 724 28.25 11.32 0.94
CA PHE A 724 27.57 12.27 0.07
C PHE A 724 26.17 12.62 0.59
N VAL A 725 25.37 11.62 0.95
CA VAL A 725 24.05 11.83 1.55
C VAL A 725 24.15 12.56 2.88
N PHE A 726 25.17 12.25 3.69
CA PHE A 726 25.41 12.95 4.95
C PHE A 726 25.72 14.44 4.75
N GLY A 727 26.55 14.80 3.77
CA GLY A 727 26.82 16.21 3.45
C GLY A 727 25.55 16.97 3.05
N LEU A 728 24.63 16.33 2.32
CA LEU A 728 23.31 16.90 2.01
C LEU A 728 22.41 17.01 3.24
N LEU A 729 22.38 15.98 4.10
CA LEU A 729 21.65 16.03 5.36
C LEU A 729 22.18 17.15 6.27
N LEU A 730 23.49 17.38 6.27
CA LEU A 730 24.11 18.43 7.07
C LEU A 730 23.66 19.84 6.62
N GLN A 731 23.39 20.05 5.32
CA GLN A 731 22.77 21.29 4.84
C GLN A 731 21.34 21.48 5.38
N ILE A 732 20.56 20.40 5.42
CA ILE A 732 19.17 20.42 5.91
C ILE A 732 19.16 20.65 7.43
N VAL A 733 19.98 19.91 8.18
CA VAL A 733 20.13 20.04 9.63
C VAL A 733 20.67 21.42 9.99
N GLY A 734 21.62 21.96 9.22
CA GLY A 734 22.09 23.34 9.34
C GLY A 734 20.97 24.35 9.20
N GLY A 735 20.14 24.25 8.16
CA GLY A 735 19.00 25.14 8.00
C GLY A 735 17.93 24.99 9.07
N ALA A 736 17.57 23.76 9.43
CA ALA A 736 16.57 23.47 10.46
C ALA A 736 17.02 23.98 11.84
N SER A 737 18.29 23.74 12.21
CA SER A 737 18.86 24.24 13.46
C SER A 737 18.85 25.76 13.54
N PHE A 738 19.11 26.47 12.44
CA PHE A 738 19.01 27.93 12.40
C PHE A 738 17.57 28.42 12.64
N LEU A 739 16.57 27.81 11.98
CA LEU A 739 15.16 28.18 12.19
C LEU A 739 14.70 27.94 13.63
N LEU A 740 15.17 26.85 14.25
CA LEU A 740 14.85 26.53 15.65
C LEU A 740 15.58 27.45 16.63
N ALA A 741 16.81 27.87 16.31
CA ALA A 741 17.59 28.77 17.14
C ALA A 741 17.09 30.22 17.08
N VAL A 742 16.51 30.64 15.95
CA VAL A 742 16.00 32.01 15.73
C VAL A 742 14.48 31.97 15.46
N PRO A 743 13.64 31.64 16.45
CA PRO A 743 12.19 31.55 16.25
C PRO A 743 11.54 32.90 15.90
N GLN A 744 12.21 34.00 16.26
CA GLN A 744 11.80 35.38 15.93
C GLN A 744 11.81 35.67 14.43
N LEU A 745 12.40 34.80 13.59
CA LEU A 745 12.36 34.92 12.13
C LEU A 745 10.93 34.87 11.56
N LEU A 746 9.97 34.32 12.33
CA LEU A 746 8.54 34.26 12.00
C LEU A 746 7.70 35.30 12.78
N GLY A 747 8.34 36.15 13.59
CA GLY A 747 7.70 37.18 14.43
C GLY A 747 8.18 38.60 14.09
N PRO A 748 7.84 39.61 14.92
CA PRO A 748 8.35 40.98 14.74
C PRO A 748 9.86 41.01 14.94
N LEU A 749 10.59 41.33 13.87
CA LEU A 749 12.05 41.38 13.89
C LEU A 749 12.53 42.69 14.53
N SER A 750 13.28 42.60 15.63
CA SER A 750 13.94 43.77 16.22
C SER A 750 15.21 44.13 15.45
N SER A 751 15.50 45.43 15.37
CA SER A 751 16.73 45.99 14.81
C SER A 751 17.71 46.45 15.89
N GLU A 752 17.36 46.29 17.16
CA GLU A 752 18.11 46.83 18.30
C GLU A 752 19.47 46.13 18.47
N GLY A 753 20.55 46.91 18.52
CA GLY A 753 21.93 46.41 18.66
C GLY A 753 22.54 45.75 17.42
N LEU A 754 21.80 45.67 16.30
CA LEU A 754 22.26 45.04 15.06
C LEU A 754 22.64 46.09 14.01
N ARG A 755 23.71 45.82 13.24
CA ARG A 755 24.10 46.62 12.08
C ARG A 755 23.59 45.97 10.79
N PRO A 756 23.04 46.73 9.82
CA PRO A 756 22.59 46.17 8.56
C PRO A 756 23.68 45.32 7.90
N LEU A 757 23.31 44.13 7.43
CA LEU A 757 24.16 43.13 6.78
C LEU A 757 25.33 42.58 7.63
N ALA A 758 25.50 43.00 8.89
CA ALA A 758 26.66 42.69 9.71
C ALA A 758 26.29 42.00 11.04
N HIS A 759 25.52 40.90 10.96
CA HIS A 759 25.16 40.05 12.11
C HIS A 759 24.93 38.58 11.69
N SER A 760 24.94 37.65 12.66
CA SER A 760 24.77 36.20 12.45
C SER A 760 23.45 35.88 11.72
N GLY A 761 22.38 36.57 12.10
CA GLY A 761 21.04 36.41 11.48
C GLY A 761 20.95 36.76 9.98
N PHE A 762 21.98 37.38 9.38
CA PHE A 762 22.08 37.60 7.93
C PHE A 762 23.14 36.66 7.32
N TRP A 763 24.32 36.57 7.93
CA TRP A 763 25.42 35.77 7.38
C TRP A 763 25.16 34.26 7.41
N THR A 764 24.55 33.71 8.46
CA THR A 764 24.22 32.28 8.52
C THR A 764 23.28 31.84 7.38
N PRO A 765 22.09 32.45 7.18
CA PRO A 765 21.22 32.09 6.06
C PRO A 765 21.86 32.41 4.70
N MET A 766 22.67 33.46 4.59
CA MET A 766 23.42 33.75 3.36
C MET A 766 24.45 32.66 3.04
N VAL A 767 25.23 32.19 4.02
CA VAL A 767 26.20 31.09 3.86
C VAL A 767 25.49 29.77 3.53
N LEU A 768 24.37 29.46 4.19
CA LEU A 768 23.52 28.32 3.83
C LEU A 768 23.05 28.40 2.38
N GLY A 769 22.58 29.58 1.96
CA GLY A 769 22.14 29.86 0.60
C GLY A 769 23.25 29.65 -0.43
N LEU A 770 24.40 30.30 -0.21
CA LEU A 770 25.56 30.23 -1.09
C LEU A 770 26.18 28.83 -1.14
N ALA A 771 26.35 28.15 -0.01
CA ALA A 771 26.90 26.80 0.04
C ALA A 771 26.02 25.82 -0.74
N ALA A 772 24.70 25.96 -0.62
CA ALA A 772 23.74 25.16 -1.38
C ALA A 772 23.77 25.49 -2.88
N MET A 773 23.83 26.76 -3.28
CA MET A 773 23.93 27.15 -4.69
C MET A 773 25.26 26.68 -5.33
N VAL A 774 26.38 26.79 -4.63
CA VAL A 774 27.69 26.28 -5.10
C VAL A 774 27.67 24.75 -5.19
N GLY A 775 27.08 24.08 -4.20
CA GLY A 775 26.86 22.64 -4.25
C GLY A 775 26.01 22.22 -5.45
N ALA A 776 24.94 22.95 -5.74
CA ALA A 776 24.05 22.68 -6.86
C ALA A 776 24.79 22.82 -8.20
N TRP A 777 25.58 23.89 -8.34
CA TRP A 777 26.43 24.10 -9.52
C TRP A 777 27.47 22.99 -9.70
N ARG A 778 28.09 22.51 -8.62
CA ARG A 778 29.07 21.41 -8.71
C ARG A 778 28.41 20.11 -9.16
N LEU A 779 27.25 19.78 -8.61
CA LEU A 779 26.48 18.58 -8.96
C LEU A 779 26.05 18.56 -10.43
N GLN A 780 25.81 19.73 -11.02
CA GLN A 780 25.44 19.86 -12.43
C GLN A 780 26.60 19.54 -13.39
N ARG A 781 27.85 19.73 -12.96
CA ARG A 781 29.04 19.63 -13.83
C ARG A 781 29.70 18.24 -13.86
N GLU A 782 29.40 17.37 -12.91
CA GLU A 782 30.02 16.04 -12.82
C GLU A 782 29.37 15.03 -13.79
N PRO A 783 30.17 14.26 -14.57
CA PRO A 783 29.66 13.12 -15.32
C PRO A 783 29.02 12.10 -14.38
N GLN A 784 27.97 11.42 -14.83
CA GLN A 784 27.28 10.40 -14.03
C GLN A 784 28.21 9.21 -13.74
N ALA A 785 28.96 9.27 -12.63
CA ALA A 785 29.68 8.10 -12.14
C ALA A 785 28.65 7.00 -11.80
N PRO A 786 28.93 5.72 -12.14
CA PRO A 786 27.97 4.61 -11.94
C PRO A 786 27.58 4.47 -10.46
N VAL A 787 28.47 4.89 -9.56
CA VAL A 787 28.23 4.91 -8.12
C VAL A 787 27.11 5.90 -7.73
N PHE A 788 26.78 6.92 -8.52
CA PHE A 788 25.73 7.88 -8.14
C PHE A 788 24.52 7.86 -9.09
N ALA A 789 24.46 6.92 -10.04
CA ALA A 789 23.38 6.80 -11.02
C ALA A 789 21.98 6.69 -10.38
N VAL A 790 21.85 6.00 -9.23
CA VAL A 790 20.59 5.86 -8.49
C VAL A 790 20.10 7.20 -7.91
N LEU A 791 21.02 8.08 -7.53
CA LEU A 791 20.73 9.32 -6.79
C LEU A 791 20.28 10.47 -7.70
N LYS A 792 20.23 10.27 -9.03
CA LYS A 792 19.78 11.27 -10.02
C LYS A 792 20.35 12.67 -9.70
N LEU A 793 21.67 12.84 -9.75
CA LEU A 793 22.37 14.05 -9.28
C LEU A 793 21.76 15.35 -9.80
N GLN A 794 21.22 15.36 -11.03
CA GLN A 794 20.54 16.52 -11.58
C GLN A 794 19.35 16.98 -10.72
N ARG A 795 18.51 16.05 -10.24
CA ARG A 795 17.38 16.39 -9.36
C ARG A 795 17.85 16.91 -8.01
N LEU A 796 18.94 16.35 -7.47
CA LEU A 796 19.54 16.84 -6.23
C LEU A 796 20.15 18.22 -6.40
N SER A 797 20.78 18.50 -7.54
CA SER A 797 21.24 19.84 -7.92
C SER A 797 20.05 20.82 -7.94
N ASP A 798 18.95 20.45 -8.59
CA ASP A 798 17.74 21.29 -8.66
C ASP A 798 17.14 21.56 -7.26
N LEU A 799 17.06 20.54 -6.40
CA LEU A 799 16.58 20.69 -5.02
C LEU A 799 17.49 21.60 -4.18
N LEU A 800 18.80 21.40 -4.29
CA LEU A 800 19.78 22.19 -3.56
C LEU A 800 19.81 23.65 -4.05
N LEU A 801 19.53 23.87 -5.33
CA LEU A 801 19.34 25.20 -5.90
C LEU A 801 18.09 25.89 -5.34
N VAL A 802 16.95 25.20 -5.26
CA VAL A 802 15.73 25.75 -4.65
C VAL A 802 15.95 26.05 -3.16
N TRP A 803 16.60 25.14 -2.44
CA TRP A 803 17.00 25.35 -1.04
C TRP A 803 17.89 26.58 -0.89
N GLY A 804 18.92 26.71 -1.72
CA GLY A 804 19.82 27.86 -1.70
C GLY A 804 19.12 29.18 -2.01
N ALA A 805 18.21 29.17 -3.00
CA ALA A 805 17.40 30.33 -3.37
C ALA A 805 16.42 30.75 -2.27
N ALA A 806 15.85 29.80 -1.54
CA ALA A 806 14.96 30.08 -0.41
C ALA A 806 15.73 30.77 0.74
N TRP A 807 16.91 30.27 1.09
CA TRP A 807 17.78 30.88 2.10
C TRP A 807 18.31 32.26 1.68
N TRP A 808 18.66 32.42 0.40
CA TRP A 808 18.99 33.73 -0.20
C TRP A 808 17.84 34.73 -0.05
N ALA A 809 16.62 34.32 -0.43
CA ALA A 809 15.45 35.17 -0.30
C ALA A 809 15.13 35.50 1.16
N LEU A 810 15.21 34.52 2.06
CA LEU A 810 14.94 34.69 3.48
C LEU A 810 15.90 35.70 4.14
N ALA A 811 17.20 35.62 3.82
CA ALA A 811 18.19 36.57 4.31
C ALA A 811 17.86 38.01 3.88
N LEU A 812 17.49 38.20 2.61
CA LEU A 812 17.17 39.53 2.07
C LEU A 812 15.81 40.07 2.52
N ILE A 813 14.78 39.22 2.58
CA ILE A 813 13.46 39.58 3.09
C ILE A 813 13.56 39.98 4.56
N GLY A 814 14.27 39.19 5.37
CA GLY A 814 14.49 39.49 6.79
C GLY A 814 15.19 40.85 7.01
N GLU A 815 16.12 41.20 6.13
CA GLU A 815 16.80 42.50 6.16
C GLU A 815 15.84 43.66 5.83
N VAL A 816 15.02 43.52 4.79
CA VAL A 816 14.02 44.53 4.40
C VAL A 816 13.00 44.73 5.52
N LEU A 817 12.49 43.65 6.10
CA LEU A 817 11.48 43.72 7.17
C LEU A 817 12.04 44.32 8.46
N ARG A 818 13.35 44.16 8.75
CA ARG A 818 14.02 44.75 9.92
C ARG A 818 14.27 46.25 9.80
N PHE A 819 14.73 46.70 8.63
CA PHE A 819 15.30 48.05 8.49
C PHE A 819 14.48 49.00 7.61
N ILE A 820 13.56 48.51 6.77
CA ILE A 820 12.75 49.36 5.87
C ILE A 820 11.35 49.64 6.47
N PRO A 821 10.88 50.91 6.47
CA PRO A 821 9.56 51.27 6.96
C PRO A 821 8.43 50.53 6.22
N GLN A 822 7.37 50.13 6.93
CA GLN A 822 6.28 49.28 6.43
C GLN A 822 5.66 49.76 5.11
N ALA A 823 5.50 51.07 4.94
CA ALA A 823 4.97 51.69 3.72
C ALA A 823 5.82 51.37 2.48
N LEU A 824 7.16 51.40 2.62
CA LEU A 824 8.11 51.18 1.52
C LEU A 824 8.48 49.71 1.30
N GLN A 825 8.15 48.81 2.24
CA GLN A 825 8.56 47.40 2.19
C GLN A 825 8.14 46.72 0.89
N GLY A 826 6.91 46.93 0.40
CA GLY A 826 6.44 46.33 -0.85
C GLY A 826 7.30 46.70 -2.06
N ALA A 827 7.62 47.99 -2.22
CA ALA A 827 8.45 48.47 -3.33
C ALA A 827 9.90 47.95 -3.26
N PHE A 828 10.49 47.91 -2.05
CA PHE A 828 11.84 47.40 -1.84
C PHE A 828 11.94 45.88 -2.05
N LEU A 829 10.94 45.11 -1.61
CA LEU A 829 10.87 43.66 -1.84
C LEU A 829 10.79 43.34 -3.33
N LEU A 830 9.95 44.06 -4.08
CA LEU A 830 9.88 43.94 -5.55
C LEU A 830 11.21 44.31 -6.21
N GLY A 831 11.84 45.40 -5.78
CA GLY A 831 13.15 45.84 -6.27
C GLY A 831 14.25 44.81 -6.04
N ILE A 832 14.37 44.28 -4.83
CA ILE A 832 15.38 43.27 -4.47
C ILE A 832 15.13 41.94 -5.19
N ALA A 833 13.87 41.54 -5.39
CA ALA A 833 13.52 40.39 -6.20
C ALA A 833 13.96 40.58 -7.66
N ALA A 834 13.72 41.77 -8.24
CA ALA A 834 14.17 42.11 -9.58
C ALA A 834 15.70 42.10 -9.70
N VAL A 835 16.43 42.65 -8.73
CA VAL A 835 17.90 42.63 -8.71
C VAL A 835 18.44 41.21 -8.58
N SER A 836 17.88 40.40 -7.66
CA SER A 836 18.29 39.00 -7.48
C SER A 836 18.11 38.19 -8.76
N VAL A 837 16.96 38.34 -9.43
CA VAL A 837 16.68 37.65 -10.70
C VAL A 837 17.54 38.20 -11.83
N ALA A 838 17.88 39.49 -11.85
CA ALA A 838 18.83 40.03 -12.83
C ALA A 838 20.23 39.39 -12.67
N ILE A 839 20.72 39.25 -11.43
CA ILE A 839 21.99 38.56 -11.13
C ILE A 839 21.92 37.09 -11.55
N TRP A 840 20.86 36.38 -11.15
CA TRP A 840 20.68 34.98 -11.51
C TRP A 840 20.52 34.75 -13.01
N ALA A 841 19.83 35.64 -13.73
CA ALA A 841 19.68 35.54 -15.18
C ALA A 841 21.01 35.78 -15.91
N LEU A 842 21.84 36.70 -15.42
CA LEU A 842 23.20 36.90 -15.92
C LEU A 842 24.07 35.66 -15.70
N LEU A 843 24.05 35.10 -14.50
CA LEU A 843 24.81 33.89 -14.16
C LEU A 843 24.31 32.66 -14.93
N ALA A 844 23.00 32.48 -15.06
CA ALA A 844 22.39 31.38 -15.80
C ALA A 844 22.79 31.42 -17.28
N ALA A 845 22.79 32.61 -17.90
CA ALA A 845 23.24 32.78 -19.27
C ALA A 845 24.76 32.54 -19.43
N ARG A 846 25.58 33.07 -18.52
CA ARG A 846 27.06 32.94 -18.54
C ARG A 846 27.52 31.49 -18.32
N LEU A 847 26.88 30.78 -17.39
CA LEU A 847 27.25 29.41 -17.01
C LEU A 847 26.49 28.34 -17.80
N ARG A 848 25.57 28.73 -18.70
CA ARG A 848 24.61 27.85 -19.39
C ARG A 848 23.85 26.94 -18.41
N TRP A 849 23.43 27.51 -17.28
CA TRP A 849 22.78 26.78 -16.20
C TRP A 849 21.25 26.85 -16.34
N ALA A 850 20.68 25.83 -17.00
CA ALA A 850 19.24 25.76 -17.27
C ALA A 850 18.37 25.83 -16.01
N SER A 851 18.72 25.12 -14.94
CA SER A 851 17.96 25.13 -13.68
C SER A 851 17.92 26.49 -12.99
N LEU A 852 19.03 27.23 -12.98
CA LEU A 852 19.06 28.61 -12.50
C LEU A 852 18.24 29.54 -13.40
N GLY A 853 18.23 29.29 -14.71
CA GLY A 853 17.33 29.98 -15.64
C GLY A 853 15.86 29.71 -15.37
N MET A 854 15.49 28.47 -15.01
CA MET A 854 14.11 28.13 -14.59
C MET A 854 13.72 28.85 -13.30
N LEU A 855 14.63 28.98 -12.34
CA LEU A 855 14.40 29.71 -11.09
C LEU A 855 14.04 31.19 -11.34
N CYS A 856 14.64 31.81 -12.36
CA CYS A 856 14.33 33.19 -12.75
C CYS A 856 12.86 33.39 -13.16
N ALA A 857 12.16 32.34 -13.60
CA ALA A 857 10.73 32.39 -13.93
C ALA A 857 9.84 32.63 -12.69
N LEU A 858 10.36 32.44 -11.47
CA LEU A 858 9.64 32.69 -10.22
C LEU A 858 9.46 34.17 -9.89
N LEU A 859 10.06 35.09 -10.64
CA LEU A 859 9.92 36.54 -10.41
C LEU A 859 8.46 36.98 -10.36
N MET A 860 7.64 36.51 -11.31
CA MET A 860 6.21 36.90 -11.39
C MET A 860 5.38 36.31 -10.25
N PRO A 861 5.48 35.01 -9.91
CA PRO A 861 4.89 34.47 -8.70
C PRO A 861 5.29 35.23 -7.42
N ALA A 862 6.59 35.53 -7.25
CA ALA A 862 7.08 36.26 -6.08
C ALA A 862 6.51 37.69 -6.01
N ALA A 863 6.47 38.40 -7.14
CA ALA A 863 5.84 39.72 -7.22
C ALA A 863 4.34 39.67 -6.91
N GLY A 864 3.66 38.60 -7.30
CA GLY A 864 2.26 38.35 -6.95
C GLY A 864 2.04 38.16 -5.46
N VAL A 865 2.92 37.44 -4.77
CA VAL A 865 2.88 37.31 -3.31
C VAL A 865 3.04 38.67 -2.64
N VAL A 866 4.01 39.48 -3.07
CA VAL A 866 4.20 40.84 -2.52
C VAL A 866 2.96 41.71 -2.75
N LEU A 867 2.35 41.63 -3.93
CA LEU A 867 1.11 42.35 -4.26
C LEU A 867 -0.06 41.90 -3.37
N LEU A 868 -0.21 40.60 -3.10
CA LEU A 868 -1.25 40.07 -2.22
C LEU A 868 -1.05 40.47 -0.75
N VAL A 869 0.19 40.41 -0.25
CA VAL A 869 0.52 40.82 1.12
C VAL A 869 0.33 42.32 1.33
N SER A 870 0.55 43.12 0.27
CA SER A 870 0.36 44.57 0.30
C SER A 870 -1.09 44.99 0.03
N ALA A 871 -1.99 44.05 -0.29
CA ALA A 871 -3.34 44.36 -0.72
C ALA A 871 -4.21 44.83 0.46
N HIS A 872 -4.74 46.05 0.36
CA HIS A 872 -5.79 46.60 1.22
C HIS A 872 -6.83 47.35 0.36
N ASP A 873 -7.95 47.77 0.94
CA ASP A 873 -9.12 48.27 0.18
C ASP A 873 -8.85 49.45 -0.77
N TYR A 874 -7.83 50.25 -0.46
CA TYR A 874 -7.38 51.43 -1.22
C TYR A 874 -5.97 51.27 -1.80
N TYR A 875 -5.43 50.05 -1.82
CA TYR A 875 -4.09 49.80 -2.34
C TYR A 875 -4.05 50.08 -3.85
N HIS A 876 -3.08 50.90 -4.27
CA HIS A 876 -2.78 51.12 -5.67
C HIS A 876 -1.28 50.85 -5.93
N PRO A 877 -0.93 49.94 -6.85
CA PRO A 877 0.46 49.53 -7.15
C PRO A 877 1.50 50.62 -7.44
N ALA A 878 1.09 51.81 -7.90
CA ALA A 878 1.97 52.90 -8.33
C ALA A 878 2.41 53.81 -7.17
N ALA A 879 1.80 53.68 -5.98
CA ALA A 879 2.12 54.47 -4.80
C ALA A 879 3.57 54.27 -4.32
N GLN A 880 4.15 55.27 -3.64
CA GLN A 880 5.36 55.11 -2.81
C GLN A 880 6.53 54.38 -3.51
N TYR A 881 6.92 54.87 -4.69
CA TYR A 881 7.93 54.26 -5.58
C TYR A 881 7.57 52.90 -6.20
N GLY A 882 6.35 52.42 -5.97
CA GLY A 882 5.82 51.20 -6.59
C GLY A 882 5.82 51.25 -8.11
N TRP A 883 5.58 52.41 -8.72
CA TRP A 883 5.69 52.59 -10.18
C TRP A 883 7.10 52.22 -10.70
N LEU A 884 8.16 52.62 -9.98
CA LEU A 884 9.55 52.31 -10.33
C LEU A 884 9.85 50.82 -10.12
N ALA A 885 9.38 50.26 -9.00
CA ALA A 885 9.56 48.85 -8.66
C ALA A 885 8.88 47.91 -9.68
N TRP A 886 7.64 48.20 -10.08
CA TRP A 886 6.93 47.44 -11.10
C TRP A 886 7.58 47.57 -12.48
N LEU A 887 8.04 48.77 -12.86
CA LEU A 887 8.82 48.94 -14.10
C LEU A 887 10.10 48.10 -14.09
N ALA A 888 10.82 48.06 -12.97
CA ALA A 888 12.01 47.22 -12.81
C ALA A 888 11.67 45.72 -12.91
N VAL A 889 10.60 45.26 -12.24
CA VAL A 889 10.14 43.86 -12.29
C VAL A 889 9.77 43.44 -13.71
N PHE A 890 8.96 44.23 -14.42
CA PHE A 890 8.59 43.91 -15.81
C PHE A 890 9.80 44.03 -16.76
N GLY A 891 10.65 45.03 -16.58
CA GLY A 891 11.88 45.21 -17.36
C GLY A 891 12.81 44.00 -17.23
N VAL A 892 13.14 43.61 -15.99
CA VAL A 892 13.95 42.41 -15.71
C VAL A 892 13.28 41.16 -16.25
N HIS A 893 11.97 41.01 -16.10
CA HIS A 893 11.23 39.85 -16.61
C HIS A 893 11.36 39.70 -18.13
N PHE A 894 11.09 40.76 -18.91
CA PHE A 894 11.22 40.69 -20.36
C PHE A 894 12.67 40.52 -20.82
N ILE A 895 13.64 41.15 -20.15
CA ILE A 895 15.07 40.95 -20.44
C ILE A 895 15.47 39.49 -20.16
N ALA A 896 15.05 38.93 -19.03
CA ALA A 896 15.33 37.55 -18.65
C ALA A 896 14.70 36.57 -19.64
N LEU A 897 13.45 36.77 -20.03
CA LEU A 897 12.78 35.95 -21.06
C LEU A 897 13.55 35.97 -22.38
N ARG A 898 13.97 37.16 -22.84
CA ARG A 898 14.72 37.30 -24.09
C ARG A 898 16.10 36.66 -24.03
N ARG A 899 16.82 36.77 -22.91
CA ARG A 899 18.19 36.25 -22.75
C ARG A 899 18.22 34.75 -22.46
N LEU A 900 17.24 34.23 -21.73
CA LEU A 900 17.20 32.84 -21.28
C LEU A 900 16.42 31.91 -22.19
N ALA A 901 15.73 32.43 -23.23
CA ALA A 901 14.96 31.64 -24.19
C ALA A 901 15.74 30.49 -24.84
N ALA A 902 17.06 30.64 -25.03
CA ALA A 902 17.91 29.62 -25.63
C ALA A 902 18.43 28.55 -24.64
N VAL A 903 18.34 28.82 -23.33
CA VAL A 903 18.94 27.99 -22.27
C VAL A 903 17.86 27.24 -21.46
N VAL A 904 16.67 27.83 -21.35
CA VAL A 904 15.56 27.34 -20.52
C VAL A 904 14.56 26.55 -21.38
N PRO A 905 13.93 25.49 -20.85
CA PRO A 905 12.91 24.75 -21.60
C PRO A 905 11.75 25.64 -22.08
N GLY A 906 11.29 25.41 -23.31
CA GLY A 906 10.23 26.21 -23.94
C GLY A 906 8.94 26.29 -23.12
N THR A 907 8.57 25.23 -22.39
CA THR A 907 7.40 25.22 -21.50
C THR A 907 7.51 26.24 -20.38
N VAL A 908 8.68 26.39 -19.76
CA VAL A 908 8.90 27.32 -18.64
C VAL A 908 8.85 28.77 -19.15
N VAL A 909 9.47 29.01 -20.32
CA VAL A 909 9.40 30.31 -21.00
C VAL A 909 7.95 30.66 -21.36
N SER A 910 7.18 29.70 -21.88
CA SER A 910 5.75 29.86 -22.17
C SER A 910 4.93 30.22 -20.92
N ILE A 911 5.12 29.49 -19.81
CA ILE A 911 4.44 29.78 -18.54
C ILE A 911 4.79 31.19 -18.04
N ALA A 912 6.07 31.56 -18.10
CA ALA A 912 6.53 32.86 -17.65
C ALA A 912 5.93 34.01 -18.48
N HIS A 913 5.80 33.86 -19.80
CA HIS A 913 5.08 34.83 -20.65
C HIS A 913 3.61 35.01 -20.23
N VAL A 914 2.91 33.90 -19.93
CA VAL A 914 1.50 33.93 -19.50
C VAL A 914 1.36 34.60 -18.14
N LEU A 915 2.19 34.22 -17.16
CA LEU A 915 2.16 34.81 -15.82
C LEU A 915 2.52 36.30 -15.84
N GLY A 916 3.53 36.69 -16.62
CA GLY A 916 3.88 38.10 -16.80
C GLY A 916 2.75 38.91 -17.43
N CYS A 917 2.03 38.33 -18.38
CA CYS A 917 0.84 38.95 -18.98
C CYS A 917 -0.27 39.18 -17.95
N TRP A 918 -0.63 38.16 -17.16
CA TRP A 918 -1.64 38.30 -16.11
C TRP A 918 -1.25 39.30 -15.03
N MET A 919 0.03 39.30 -14.61
CA MET A 919 0.52 40.26 -13.64
C MET A 919 0.40 41.69 -14.15
N LEU A 920 0.78 41.93 -15.41
CA LEU A 920 0.65 43.23 -16.05
C LEU A 920 -0.82 43.70 -16.13
N ILE A 921 -1.72 42.83 -16.61
CA ILE A 921 -3.15 43.13 -16.69
C ILE A 921 -3.72 43.38 -15.28
N GLY A 922 -3.34 42.58 -14.29
CA GLY A 922 -3.81 42.70 -12.90
C GLY A 922 -3.36 44.00 -12.24
N VAL A 923 -2.08 44.38 -12.38
CA VAL A 923 -1.55 45.65 -11.87
C VAL A 923 -2.25 46.83 -12.53
N LEU A 924 -2.42 46.80 -13.86
CA LEU A 924 -3.15 47.86 -14.58
C LEU A 924 -4.63 47.92 -14.21
N ALA A 925 -5.29 46.77 -13.98
CA ALA A 925 -6.68 46.70 -13.54
C ALA A 925 -6.87 47.27 -12.13
N LEU A 926 -5.93 47.02 -11.22
CA LEU A 926 -5.93 47.63 -9.89
C LEU A 926 -5.77 49.16 -9.96
N GLU A 927 -4.88 49.65 -10.82
CA GLU A 927 -4.73 51.10 -11.05
C GLU A 927 -5.98 51.73 -11.68
N LEU A 928 -6.57 51.08 -12.68
CA LEU A 928 -7.80 51.58 -13.30
C LEU A 928 -8.96 51.59 -12.30
N ARG A 929 -9.09 50.54 -11.48
CA ARG A 929 -10.09 50.48 -10.41
C ARG A 929 -9.88 51.62 -9.42
N TYR A 930 -8.64 51.89 -9.00
CA TYR A 930 -8.33 53.03 -8.13
C TYR A 930 -8.73 54.37 -8.78
N GLY A 931 -8.44 54.55 -10.07
CA GLY A 931 -8.90 55.72 -10.82
C GLY A 931 -10.42 55.87 -10.86
N LEU A 932 -11.18 54.78 -11.06
CA LEU A 932 -12.65 54.80 -11.03
C LEU A 932 -13.23 54.98 -9.62
N LEU A 933 -12.51 54.54 -8.57
CA LEU A 933 -12.88 54.80 -7.18
C LEU A 933 -12.83 56.30 -6.87
N LEU A 934 -11.85 57.05 -7.42
CA LEU A 934 -11.76 58.50 -7.23
C LEU A 934 -12.94 59.27 -7.87
N LEU A 935 -13.63 58.67 -8.85
CA LEU A 935 -14.75 59.30 -9.57
C LEU A 935 -16.12 59.10 -8.89
N SER A 936 -16.23 58.21 -7.89
CA SER A 936 -17.50 57.90 -7.22
C SER A 936 -17.34 57.74 -5.72
N SER A 937 -18.08 58.54 -4.94
CA SER A 937 -18.07 58.47 -3.46
C SER A 937 -18.87 57.29 -2.87
N GLU A 938 -19.81 56.71 -3.63
CA GLU A 938 -20.65 55.58 -3.20
C GLU A 938 -20.22 54.24 -3.84
N TYR A 939 -20.50 53.12 -3.16
CA TYR A 939 -20.29 51.78 -3.71
C TYR A 939 -21.34 51.48 -4.80
N ASN A 940 -20.95 51.56 -6.07
CA ASN A 940 -21.87 51.43 -7.21
C ASN A 940 -21.23 50.68 -8.40
N ALA A 941 -21.92 50.62 -9.53
CA ALA A 941 -21.54 49.96 -10.77
C ALA A 941 -20.13 50.32 -11.29
N TRP A 942 -19.62 51.54 -11.01
CA TRP A 942 -18.30 51.97 -11.49
C TRP A 942 -17.15 51.16 -10.89
N ARG A 943 -17.29 50.68 -9.65
CA ARG A 943 -16.28 49.84 -8.98
C ARG A 943 -16.18 48.45 -9.60
N TRP A 944 -17.32 47.89 -10.02
CA TRP A 944 -17.37 46.62 -10.72
C TRP A 944 -16.70 46.73 -12.08
N LEU A 945 -16.92 47.84 -12.79
CA LEU A 945 -16.40 48.09 -14.12
C LEU A 945 -14.86 48.13 -14.18
N GLY A 946 -14.20 48.63 -13.13
CA GLY A 946 -12.73 48.70 -13.04
C GLY A 946 -12.02 47.36 -13.17
N TRP A 947 -12.68 46.28 -12.75
CA TRP A 947 -12.16 44.91 -12.89
C TRP A 947 -12.40 44.29 -14.27
N ALA A 948 -13.37 44.81 -15.02
CA ALA A 948 -13.84 44.19 -16.26
C ALA A 948 -13.22 44.79 -17.52
N ILE A 949 -12.99 46.11 -17.55
CA ILE A 949 -12.59 46.82 -18.78
C ILE A 949 -11.27 46.27 -19.34
N LEU A 950 -10.20 46.26 -18.55
CA LEU A 950 -8.87 45.89 -19.04
C LEU A 950 -8.76 44.42 -19.44
N PRO A 951 -9.27 43.45 -18.65
CA PRO A 951 -9.35 42.06 -19.08
C PRO A 951 -10.18 41.86 -20.35
N SER A 952 -11.33 42.53 -20.47
CA SER A 952 -12.21 42.40 -21.64
C SER A 952 -11.57 43.02 -22.88
N LEU A 953 -10.92 44.18 -22.74
CA LEU A 953 -10.15 44.81 -23.81
C LEU A 953 -9.00 43.90 -24.26
N TYR A 954 -8.29 43.25 -23.34
CA TYR A 954 -7.29 42.25 -23.69
C TYR A 954 -7.86 41.11 -24.53
N LEU A 955 -9.02 40.56 -24.17
CA LEU A 955 -9.68 39.50 -24.94
C LEU A 955 -10.02 39.95 -26.37
N VAL A 956 -10.52 41.18 -26.53
CA VAL A 956 -10.79 41.77 -27.85
C VAL A 956 -9.50 41.92 -28.66
N LEU A 957 -8.43 42.44 -28.05
CA LEU A 957 -7.13 42.62 -28.71
C LEU A 957 -6.45 41.29 -29.05
N ALA A 958 -6.64 40.27 -28.21
CA ALA A 958 -6.15 38.91 -28.43
C ALA A 958 -6.89 38.21 -29.58
N ALA A 959 -8.18 38.52 -29.76
CA ALA A 959 -9.02 38.04 -30.86
C ALA A 959 -8.72 38.74 -32.20
N ALA A 960 -8.14 39.95 -32.16
CA ALA A 960 -7.88 40.73 -33.35
C ALA A 960 -6.82 40.06 -34.25
N PRO A 961 -7.04 39.98 -35.59
CA PRO A 961 -6.11 39.35 -36.52
C PRO A 961 -4.84 40.20 -36.81
N ARG A 962 -4.39 41.05 -35.87
CA ARG A 962 -3.28 41.99 -36.04
C ARG A 962 -1.93 41.41 -35.57
N SER A 963 -0.88 41.55 -36.37
CA SER A 963 0.49 41.18 -35.97
C SER A 963 1.09 42.21 -35.00
N TRP A 964 1.17 41.84 -33.72
CA TRP A 964 1.76 42.67 -32.65
C TRP A 964 3.29 42.46 -32.57
N PRO A 965 4.07 43.46 -32.12
CA PRO A 965 5.53 43.31 -31.97
C PRO A 965 5.92 42.29 -30.88
N TRP A 966 7.23 42.02 -30.74
CA TRP A 966 7.74 41.17 -29.65
C TRP A 966 7.25 41.69 -28.29
N PRO A 967 6.77 40.84 -27.37
CA PRO A 967 6.85 39.37 -27.34
C PRO A 967 5.70 38.61 -28.05
N VAL A 968 4.64 39.30 -28.48
CA VAL A 968 3.41 38.65 -28.99
C VAL A 968 3.62 38.00 -30.36
N SER A 969 4.45 38.58 -31.23
CA SER A 969 4.78 37.99 -32.54
C SER A 969 5.52 36.65 -32.43
N ALA A 970 6.41 36.51 -31.44
CA ALA A 970 7.21 35.32 -31.24
C ALA A 970 6.43 34.20 -30.52
N TYR A 971 5.47 34.58 -29.66
CA TYR A 971 4.70 33.66 -28.82
C TYR A 971 3.18 33.88 -28.97
N PRO A 972 2.61 33.76 -30.18
CA PRO A 972 1.21 34.10 -30.42
C PRO A 972 0.25 33.15 -29.70
N ARG A 973 0.62 31.89 -29.51
CA ARG A 973 -0.18 30.89 -28.80
C ARG A 973 -0.30 31.23 -27.31
N GLU A 974 0.79 31.67 -26.71
CA GLU A 974 0.89 31.98 -25.29
C GLU A 974 0.01 33.19 -24.94
N TYR A 975 0.10 34.27 -25.71
CA TYR A 975 -0.71 35.48 -25.47
C TYR A 975 -2.16 35.31 -25.93
N ARG A 976 -2.41 34.81 -27.16
CA ARG A 976 -3.77 34.77 -27.71
C ARG A 976 -4.61 33.60 -27.23
N VAL A 977 -4.01 32.51 -26.76
CA VAL A 977 -4.77 31.32 -26.32
C VAL A 977 -4.56 31.04 -24.85
N LEU A 978 -3.31 30.84 -24.41
CA LEU A 978 -3.03 30.38 -23.05
C LEU A 978 -3.30 31.45 -21.98
N ALA A 979 -2.89 32.69 -22.21
CA ALA A 979 -3.16 33.80 -21.29
C ALA A 979 -4.62 34.27 -21.37
N ALA A 980 -5.21 34.26 -22.57
CA ALA A 980 -6.58 34.71 -22.78
C ALA A 980 -7.64 33.73 -22.26
N LEU A 981 -7.41 32.41 -22.30
CA LEU A 981 -8.42 31.43 -21.87
C LEU A 981 -8.82 31.57 -20.40
N PRO A 982 -7.90 31.54 -19.41
CA PRO A 982 -8.28 31.72 -18.00
C PRO A 982 -8.87 33.10 -17.73
N LEU A 983 -8.43 34.12 -18.46
CA LEU A 983 -9.00 35.45 -18.36
C LEU A 983 -10.44 35.49 -18.89
N ALA A 984 -10.76 34.78 -19.97
CA ALA A 984 -12.11 34.63 -20.49
C ALA A 984 -13.01 33.87 -19.51
N VAL A 985 -12.49 32.83 -18.86
CA VAL A 985 -13.22 32.10 -17.80
C VAL A 985 -13.43 32.99 -16.58
N LEU A 986 -12.42 33.76 -16.16
CA LEU A 986 -12.53 34.70 -15.05
C LEU A 986 -13.54 35.80 -15.35
N MET A 987 -13.52 36.36 -16.57
CA MET A 987 -14.52 37.33 -17.02
C MET A 987 -15.92 36.74 -17.13
N LEU A 988 -16.04 35.46 -17.51
CA LEU A 988 -17.32 34.76 -17.47
C LEU A 988 -17.82 34.60 -16.03
N GLY A 989 -16.96 34.18 -15.10
CA GLY A 989 -17.29 34.09 -13.68
C GLY A 989 -17.67 35.45 -13.09
N TRP A 990 -16.91 36.50 -13.41
CA TRP A 990 -17.21 37.88 -13.03
C TRP A 990 -18.56 38.34 -13.61
N PHE A 991 -18.86 38.01 -14.86
CA PHE A 991 -20.15 38.32 -15.50
C PHE A 991 -21.32 37.69 -14.75
N TRP A 992 -21.21 36.41 -14.37
CA TRP A 992 -22.26 35.74 -13.60
C TRP A 992 -22.37 36.29 -12.17
N LEU A 993 -21.24 36.55 -11.51
CA LEU A 993 -21.20 37.13 -10.16
C LEU A 993 -21.85 38.51 -10.13
N ALA A 994 -21.51 39.38 -11.09
CA ALA A 994 -22.09 40.71 -11.22
C ALA A 994 -23.61 40.65 -11.48
N ASN A 995 -24.11 39.70 -12.26
CA ASN A 995 -25.55 39.53 -12.49
C ASN A 995 -26.32 39.01 -11.25
N ILE A 996 -25.64 38.37 -10.28
CA ILE A 996 -26.28 37.85 -9.06
C ILE A 996 -26.24 38.89 -7.93
N PHE A 997 -25.11 39.59 -7.78
CA PHE A 997 -24.83 40.39 -6.58
C PHE A 997 -24.92 41.91 -6.81
N SER A 998 -24.96 42.39 -8.04
CA SER A 998 -25.05 43.84 -8.31
C SER A 998 -26.45 44.24 -8.73
N ASP A 999 -27.01 45.22 -8.03
CA ASP A 999 -28.31 45.83 -8.33
C ASP A 999 -28.28 46.76 -9.56
N GLY A 1000 -27.09 47.07 -10.10
CA GLY A 1000 -26.93 47.99 -11.24
C GLY A 1000 -27.04 49.48 -10.88
N THR A 1001 -26.99 49.84 -9.60
CA THR A 1001 -26.96 51.25 -9.19
C THR A 1001 -25.72 51.95 -9.76
N ALA A 1002 -25.90 53.11 -10.41
CA ALA A 1002 -24.82 53.82 -11.12
C ALA A 1002 -24.84 55.34 -10.89
N LYS A 1003 -25.19 55.79 -9.67
CA LYS A 1003 -25.22 57.22 -9.32
C LYS A 1003 -23.94 57.94 -9.78
N PRO A 1004 -24.04 59.14 -10.38
CA PRO A 1004 -25.25 59.97 -10.53
C PRO A 1004 -26.16 59.60 -11.72
N LEU A 1005 -25.84 58.57 -12.52
CA LEU A 1005 -26.66 58.20 -13.69
C LEU A 1005 -27.92 57.43 -13.29
N PRO A 1006 -29.08 57.70 -13.92
CA PRO A 1006 -30.30 56.92 -13.72
C PRO A 1006 -30.17 55.51 -14.32
N TYR A 1007 -30.91 54.55 -13.75
CA TYR A 1007 -30.94 53.19 -14.30
C TYR A 1007 -31.82 53.13 -15.55
N VAL A 1008 -31.18 52.92 -16.70
CA VAL A 1008 -31.81 52.62 -17.98
C VAL A 1008 -31.35 51.23 -18.42
N PRO A 1009 -32.26 50.25 -18.60
CA PRO A 1009 -31.89 48.91 -19.04
C PRO A 1009 -31.04 48.96 -20.31
N LEU A 1010 -29.99 48.14 -20.40
CA LEU A 1010 -29.02 48.07 -21.51
C LEU A 1010 -28.06 49.26 -21.66
N LEU A 1011 -28.41 50.45 -21.16
CA LEU A 1011 -27.54 51.65 -21.21
C LEU A 1011 -26.82 51.94 -19.89
N ASN A 1012 -27.15 51.21 -18.82
CA ASN A 1012 -26.46 51.31 -17.55
C ASN A 1012 -24.97 50.92 -17.69
N PRO A 1013 -24.02 51.61 -17.02
CA PRO A 1013 -22.59 51.28 -17.08
C PRO A 1013 -22.27 49.81 -16.78
N LEU A 1014 -23.00 49.18 -15.85
CA LEU A 1014 -22.83 47.76 -15.56
C LEU A 1014 -23.29 46.89 -16.73
N ASP A 1015 -24.44 47.19 -17.34
CA ASP A 1015 -24.97 46.44 -18.48
C ASP A 1015 -24.04 46.52 -19.70
N VAL A 1016 -23.52 47.71 -19.98
CA VAL A 1016 -22.53 47.94 -21.04
C VAL A 1016 -21.25 47.16 -20.73
N GLY A 1017 -20.79 47.16 -19.48
CA GLY A 1017 -19.63 46.39 -19.03
C GLY A 1017 -19.83 44.87 -19.16
N LEU A 1018 -21.00 44.36 -18.78
CA LEU A 1018 -21.37 42.94 -18.93
C LEU A 1018 -21.42 42.52 -20.40
N LEU A 1019 -22.03 43.35 -21.26
CA LEU A 1019 -22.08 43.10 -22.69
C LEU A 1019 -20.69 43.19 -23.34
N PHE A 1020 -19.85 44.13 -22.91
CA PHE A 1020 -18.48 44.26 -23.39
C PHE A 1020 -17.61 43.05 -22.98
N ALA A 1021 -17.75 42.57 -21.74
CA ALA A 1021 -17.09 41.35 -21.28
C ALA A 1021 -17.56 40.12 -22.08
N LEU A 1022 -18.87 39.97 -22.28
CA LEU A 1022 -19.43 38.88 -23.06
C LEU A 1022 -19.00 38.95 -24.54
N LEU A 1023 -18.92 40.15 -25.11
CA LEU A 1023 -18.41 40.39 -26.46
C LEU A 1023 -16.93 39.99 -26.57
N GLY A 1024 -16.09 40.39 -25.61
CA GLY A 1024 -14.68 39.98 -25.55
C GLY A 1024 -14.52 38.46 -25.51
N ILE A 1025 -15.29 37.78 -24.65
CA ILE A 1025 -15.31 36.31 -24.55
C ILE A 1025 -15.79 35.68 -25.86
N TYR A 1026 -16.84 36.23 -26.48
CA TYR A 1026 -17.39 35.70 -27.73
C TYR A 1026 -16.42 35.86 -28.91
N LEU A 1027 -15.87 37.06 -29.11
CA LEU A 1027 -14.91 37.33 -30.20
C LEU A 1027 -13.65 36.47 -30.04
N TRP A 1028 -13.13 36.38 -28.81
CA TRP A 1028 -11.99 35.54 -28.51
C TRP A 1028 -12.29 34.06 -28.73
N SER A 1029 -13.40 33.54 -28.18
CA SER A 1029 -13.77 32.13 -28.35
C SER A 1029 -13.99 31.76 -29.82
N ARG A 1030 -14.55 32.66 -30.63
CA ARG A 1030 -14.69 32.48 -32.09
C ARG A 1030 -13.34 32.45 -32.81
N SER A 1031 -12.35 33.21 -32.35
CA SER A 1031 -11.00 33.20 -32.95
C SER A 1031 -10.22 31.92 -32.65
N VAL A 1032 -10.48 31.27 -31.51
CA VAL A 1032 -9.74 30.08 -31.03
C VAL A 1032 -10.48 28.77 -31.26
N ALA A 1033 -11.81 28.73 -31.17
CA ALA A 1033 -12.62 27.52 -31.25
C ALA A 1033 -12.44 26.70 -32.54
N PRO A 1034 -12.32 27.30 -33.75
CA PRO A 1034 -12.08 26.54 -34.98
C PRO A 1034 -10.79 25.71 -34.95
N GLN A 1035 -9.79 26.13 -34.17
CA GLN A 1035 -8.51 25.42 -34.02
C GLN A 1035 -8.60 24.17 -33.12
N ARG A 1036 -9.67 24.02 -32.33
CA ARG A 1036 -9.89 22.88 -31.40
C ARG A 1036 -10.99 21.91 -31.85
N GLY A 1037 -11.58 22.15 -33.02
CA GLY A 1037 -12.57 21.28 -33.64
C GLY A 1037 -14.03 21.66 -33.37
N PRO A 1038 -14.98 21.01 -34.07
CA PRO A 1038 -16.38 21.43 -34.15
C PRO A 1038 -17.12 21.35 -32.81
N ARG A 1039 -16.74 20.43 -31.92
CA ARG A 1039 -17.34 20.30 -30.58
C ARG A 1039 -17.01 21.49 -29.68
N ALA A 1040 -15.78 22.01 -29.75
CA ALA A 1040 -15.38 23.16 -28.94
C ALA A 1040 -16.12 24.44 -29.36
N GLU A 1041 -16.40 24.57 -30.66
CA GLU A 1041 -17.21 25.66 -31.20
C GLU A 1041 -18.67 25.59 -30.73
N LEU A 1042 -19.28 24.40 -30.75
CA LEU A 1042 -20.63 24.17 -30.22
C LEU A 1042 -20.72 24.53 -28.73
N ILE A 1043 -19.75 24.11 -27.92
CA ILE A 1043 -19.71 24.42 -26.48
C ILE A 1043 -19.56 25.93 -26.25
N ALA A 1044 -18.65 26.60 -26.98
CA ALA A 1044 -18.46 28.04 -26.85
C ALA A 1044 -19.74 28.83 -27.23
N GLN A 1045 -20.42 28.42 -28.30
CA GLN A 1045 -21.71 28.99 -28.71
C GLN A 1045 -22.79 28.73 -27.66
N GLY A 1046 -22.85 27.53 -27.09
CA GLY A 1046 -23.79 27.18 -26.02
C GLY A 1046 -23.57 27.99 -24.74
N VAL A 1047 -22.32 28.14 -24.29
CA VAL A 1047 -21.96 28.92 -23.09
C VAL A 1047 -22.28 30.41 -23.29
N ALA A 1048 -21.94 30.98 -24.46
CA ALA A 1048 -22.30 32.35 -24.79
C ALA A 1048 -23.82 32.54 -24.82
N GLY A 1049 -24.57 31.60 -25.42
CA GLY A 1049 -26.03 31.61 -25.46
C GLY A 1049 -26.68 31.53 -24.08
N ALA A 1050 -26.20 30.61 -23.22
CA ALA A 1050 -26.69 30.46 -21.85
C ALA A 1050 -26.40 31.71 -20.99
N SER A 1051 -25.21 32.31 -21.16
CA SER A 1051 -24.83 33.54 -20.45
C SER A 1051 -25.64 34.74 -20.91
N LEU A 1052 -25.95 34.83 -22.21
CA LEU A 1052 -26.84 35.84 -22.75
C LEU A 1052 -28.29 35.68 -22.22
N PHE A 1053 -28.78 34.45 -22.12
CA PHE A 1053 -30.08 34.14 -21.51
C PHE A 1053 -30.14 34.54 -20.02
N ALA A 1054 -29.07 34.25 -19.27
CA ALA A 1054 -28.95 34.66 -17.87
C ALA A 1054 -28.88 36.18 -17.71
N PHE A 1055 -28.17 36.88 -18.60
CA PHE A 1055 -28.14 38.34 -18.63
C PHE A 1055 -29.53 38.94 -18.82
N PHE A 1056 -30.32 38.47 -19.78
CA PHE A 1056 -31.68 38.97 -19.98
C PHE A 1056 -32.60 38.64 -18.78
N THR A 1057 -32.40 37.49 -18.14
CA THR A 1057 -33.11 37.11 -16.91
C THR A 1057 -32.79 38.07 -15.77
N ALA A 1058 -31.51 38.37 -15.54
CA ALA A 1058 -31.06 39.32 -14.52
C ALA A 1058 -31.43 40.78 -14.87
N LEU A 1059 -31.47 41.13 -16.15
CA LEU A 1059 -31.91 42.44 -16.65
C LEU A 1059 -33.39 42.69 -16.29
N VAL A 1060 -34.26 41.68 -16.43
CA VAL A 1060 -35.66 41.77 -15.99
C VAL A 1060 -35.75 41.99 -14.48
N MET A 1061 -34.97 41.25 -13.69
CA MET A 1061 -34.93 41.41 -12.23
C MET A 1061 -34.44 42.80 -11.81
N ARG A 1062 -33.37 43.31 -12.43
CA ARG A 1062 -32.84 44.67 -12.16
C ARG A 1062 -33.80 45.76 -12.61
N THR A 1063 -34.49 45.56 -13.73
CA THR A 1063 -35.53 46.50 -14.20
C THR A 1063 -36.71 46.55 -13.24
N ALA A 1064 -37.17 45.40 -12.73
CA ALA A 1064 -38.22 45.36 -11.70
C ALA A 1064 -37.76 46.01 -10.39
N HIS A 1065 -36.49 45.87 -10.01
CA HIS A 1065 -35.93 46.54 -8.84
C HIS A 1065 -35.98 48.07 -8.97
N HIS A 1066 -35.46 48.62 -10.07
CA HIS A 1066 -35.36 50.07 -10.26
C HIS A 1066 -36.69 50.75 -10.62
N TRP A 1067 -37.55 50.09 -11.40
CA TRP A 1067 -38.78 50.70 -11.93
C TRP A 1067 -40.05 50.32 -11.15
N VAL A 1068 -40.08 49.15 -10.50
CA VAL A 1068 -41.24 48.65 -9.73
C VAL A 1068 -40.97 48.68 -8.21
N GLY A 1069 -39.72 48.91 -7.79
CA GLY A 1069 -39.35 49.06 -6.37
C GLY A 1069 -39.25 47.75 -5.60
N VAL A 1070 -39.16 46.60 -6.28
CA VAL A 1070 -38.98 45.29 -5.62
C VAL A 1070 -37.55 45.22 -5.04
N PRO A 1071 -37.33 44.89 -3.76
CA PRO A 1071 -35.97 44.75 -3.22
C PRO A 1071 -35.13 43.75 -4.02
N TYR A 1072 -33.86 44.07 -4.30
CA TYR A 1072 -32.94 43.21 -5.05
C TYR A 1072 -32.39 42.07 -4.18
N GLN A 1073 -33.30 41.22 -3.70
CA GLN A 1073 -33.02 40.01 -2.91
C GLN A 1073 -33.71 38.82 -3.58
N LEU A 1074 -33.02 37.68 -3.68
CA LEU A 1074 -33.49 36.53 -4.46
C LEU A 1074 -34.91 36.07 -4.05
N GLU A 1075 -35.20 36.01 -2.75
CA GLU A 1075 -36.51 35.60 -2.23
C GLU A 1075 -37.61 36.61 -2.59
N ALA A 1076 -37.34 37.91 -2.43
CA ALA A 1076 -38.29 38.98 -2.77
C ALA A 1076 -38.56 39.04 -4.29
N LEU A 1077 -37.53 38.84 -5.10
CA LEU A 1077 -37.64 38.79 -6.56
C LEU A 1077 -38.43 37.57 -7.02
N LEU A 1078 -38.19 36.38 -6.43
CA LEU A 1078 -38.89 35.16 -6.80
C LEU A 1078 -40.35 35.13 -6.30
N ALA A 1079 -40.64 35.75 -5.16
CA ALA A 1079 -42.01 35.88 -4.65
C ALA A 1079 -42.85 36.89 -5.43
N SER A 1080 -42.20 37.84 -6.13
CA SER A 1080 -42.88 38.90 -6.87
C SER A 1080 -43.54 38.39 -8.15
N MET A 1081 -44.86 38.54 -8.23
CA MET A 1081 -45.64 38.17 -9.41
C MET A 1081 -45.23 38.93 -10.68
N TRP A 1082 -44.84 40.21 -10.55
CA TRP A 1082 -44.37 41.04 -11.67
C TRP A 1082 -43.06 40.51 -12.27
N VAL A 1083 -42.15 40.04 -11.42
CA VAL A 1083 -40.90 39.40 -11.85
C VAL A 1083 -41.21 38.08 -12.54
N GLN A 1084 -42.09 37.25 -11.96
CA GLN A 1084 -42.46 35.96 -12.55
C GLN A 1084 -43.08 36.10 -13.94
N ALA A 1085 -44.02 37.04 -14.11
CA ALA A 1085 -44.64 37.33 -15.39
C ALA A 1085 -43.64 37.90 -16.41
N GLY A 1086 -42.77 38.83 -15.98
CA GLY A 1086 -41.70 39.39 -16.83
C GLY A 1086 -40.72 38.32 -17.32
N LEU A 1087 -40.34 37.38 -16.44
CA LEU A 1087 -39.47 36.25 -16.80
C LEU A 1087 -40.14 35.31 -17.80
N SER A 1088 -41.40 34.94 -17.57
CA SER A 1088 -42.16 34.06 -18.48
C SER A 1088 -42.31 34.71 -19.88
N LEU A 1089 -42.56 36.02 -19.96
CA LEU A 1089 -42.63 36.75 -21.22
C LEU A 1089 -41.27 36.79 -21.95
N VAL A 1090 -40.21 37.20 -21.26
CA VAL A 1090 -38.86 37.31 -21.86
C VAL A 1090 -38.31 35.95 -22.26
N TRP A 1091 -38.51 34.89 -21.46
CA TRP A 1091 -38.10 33.53 -21.83
C TRP A 1091 -38.84 33.01 -23.06
N THR A 1092 -40.13 33.33 -23.19
CA THR A 1092 -40.92 32.95 -24.36
C THR A 1092 -40.47 33.71 -25.61
N LEU A 1093 -40.14 35.00 -25.49
CA LEU A 1093 -39.56 35.79 -26.60
C LEU A 1093 -38.19 35.25 -27.03
N ILE A 1094 -37.33 34.85 -26.08
CA ILE A 1094 -36.04 34.23 -26.40
C ILE A 1094 -36.25 32.88 -27.09
N ALA A 1095 -37.16 32.04 -26.58
CA ALA A 1095 -37.47 30.75 -27.18
C ALA A 1095 -38.01 30.89 -28.61
N LEU A 1096 -38.91 31.85 -28.84
CA LEU A 1096 -39.40 32.20 -30.17
C LEU A 1096 -38.26 32.63 -31.10
N GLY A 1097 -37.36 33.51 -30.64
CA GLY A 1097 -36.19 33.94 -31.41
C GLY A 1097 -35.25 32.79 -31.77
N LEU A 1098 -35.04 31.83 -30.86
CA LEU A 1098 -34.24 30.62 -31.12
C LEU A 1098 -34.92 29.70 -32.14
N MET A 1099 -36.24 29.50 -32.05
CA MET A 1099 -36.99 28.65 -32.98
C MET A 1099 -37.07 29.26 -34.39
N ILE A 1100 -37.38 30.56 -34.50
CA ILE A 1100 -37.36 31.29 -35.77
C ILE A 1100 -35.95 31.28 -36.36
N GLY A 1101 -34.92 31.61 -35.57
CA GLY A 1101 -33.53 31.61 -36.02
C GLY A 1101 -33.01 30.22 -36.42
N GLY A 1102 -33.41 29.18 -35.69
CA GLY A 1102 -33.08 27.79 -35.99
C GLY A 1102 -33.74 27.29 -37.27
N HIS A 1103 -34.98 27.72 -37.53
CA HIS A 1103 -35.69 27.46 -38.79
C HIS A 1103 -35.02 28.20 -39.97
N LEU A 1104 -34.81 29.52 -39.85
CA LEU A 1104 -34.20 30.34 -40.90
C LEU A 1104 -32.76 29.93 -41.25
N ARG A 1105 -32.01 29.38 -40.30
CA ARG A 1105 -30.62 28.92 -40.50
C ARG A 1105 -30.48 27.40 -40.69
N HIS A 1106 -31.60 26.67 -40.82
CA HIS A 1106 -31.65 25.20 -40.94
C HIS A 1106 -30.85 24.44 -39.86
N ARG A 1107 -30.78 24.97 -38.63
CA ARG A 1107 -30.09 24.33 -37.49
C ARG A 1107 -31.10 23.71 -36.54
N ARG A 1108 -31.39 22.41 -36.75
CA ARG A 1108 -32.34 21.63 -35.94
C ARG A 1108 -32.03 21.66 -34.44
N GLU A 1109 -30.75 21.69 -34.06
CA GLU A 1109 -30.30 21.76 -32.67
C GLU A 1109 -30.76 23.05 -31.97
N VAL A 1110 -30.60 24.20 -32.63
CA VAL A 1110 -31.00 25.52 -32.09
C VAL A 1110 -32.53 25.60 -31.95
N TRP A 1111 -33.26 25.02 -32.90
CA TRP A 1111 -34.71 24.91 -32.84
C TRP A 1111 -35.18 24.04 -31.67
N LEU A 1112 -34.55 22.87 -31.46
CA LEU A 1112 -34.88 21.96 -30.35
C LEU A 1112 -34.59 22.58 -28.98
N ILE A 1113 -33.53 23.39 -28.86
CA ILE A 1113 -33.24 24.14 -27.62
C ILE A 1113 -34.38 25.13 -27.31
N GLY A 1114 -34.87 25.85 -28.33
CA GLY A 1114 -36.03 26.74 -28.18
C GLY A 1114 -37.31 25.99 -27.76
N ALA A 1115 -37.57 24.82 -28.36
CA ALA A 1115 -38.71 23.98 -28.00
C ALA A 1115 -38.62 23.42 -26.56
N ALA A 1116 -37.43 23.01 -26.12
CA ALA A 1116 -37.20 22.57 -24.75
C ALA A 1116 -37.39 23.71 -23.74
N LEU A 1117 -36.93 24.93 -24.06
CA LEU A 1117 -37.15 26.11 -23.21
C LEU A 1117 -38.64 26.44 -23.08
N ILE A 1118 -39.42 26.29 -24.15
CA ILE A 1118 -40.89 26.39 -24.11
C ILE A 1118 -41.50 25.34 -23.16
N ALA A 1119 -41.07 24.07 -23.23
CA ALA A 1119 -41.57 23.03 -22.33
C ALA A 1119 -41.27 23.33 -20.85
N VAL A 1120 -40.11 23.91 -20.56
CA VAL A 1120 -39.74 24.38 -19.22
C VAL A 1120 -40.63 25.53 -18.77
N VAL A 1121 -40.89 26.52 -19.63
CA VAL A 1121 -41.84 27.61 -19.34
C VAL A 1121 -43.21 27.02 -19.00
N VAL A 1122 -43.73 26.08 -19.80
CA VAL A 1122 -45.02 25.41 -19.54
C VAL A 1122 -45.01 24.66 -18.21
N ALA A 1123 -43.99 23.85 -17.91
CA ALA A 1123 -43.88 23.15 -16.62
C ALA A 1123 -43.81 24.13 -15.44
N LYS A 1124 -43.10 25.25 -15.58
CA LYS A 1124 -43.05 26.32 -14.57
C LYS A 1124 -44.42 26.93 -14.32
N LEU A 1125 -45.21 27.21 -15.37
CA LEU A 1125 -46.59 27.66 -15.23
C LEU A 1125 -47.44 26.65 -14.42
N PHE A 1126 -47.19 25.34 -14.55
CA PHE A 1126 -47.93 24.28 -13.84
C PHE A 1126 -47.49 24.02 -12.39
N PHE A 1127 -46.21 24.11 -12.04
CA PHE A 1127 -45.76 23.78 -10.67
C PHE A 1127 -45.59 25.01 -9.77
N VAL A 1128 -45.15 26.13 -10.34
CA VAL A 1128 -44.80 27.34 -9.57
C VAL A 1128 -45.96 28.33 -9.52
N GLU A 1129 -46.70 28.49 -10.62
CA GLU A 1129 -47.81 29.44 -10.67
C GLU A 1129 -49.13 28.84 -10.12
N LEU A 1130 -49.27 27.51 -10.02
CA LEU A 1130 -50.43 26.85 -9.36
C LEU A 1130 -50.41 26.95 -7.84
N SER A 1131 -49.22 26.89 -7.20
CA SER A 1131 -49.07 26.84 -5.75
C SER A 1131 -49.32 28.18 -5.05
N ASN A 1132 -49.25 29.29 -5.79
CA ASN A 1132 -49.34 30.65 -5.25
C ASN A 1132 -50.76 31.24 -5.46
N ARG A 1133 -51.46 31.65 -4.39
CA ARG A 1133 -52.93 31.92 -4.35
C ARG A 1133 -53.45 33.15 -5.12
N GLY A 1134 -52.71 33.72 -6.08
CA GLY A 1134 -53.12 34.91 -6.85
C GLY A 1134 -53.69 34.58 -8.24
N GLY A 1135 -54.95 34.95 -8.52
CA GLY A 1135 -55.69 34.52 -9.71
C GLY A 1135 -55.47 35.34 -11.01
N LEU A 1136 -55.20 36.64 -10.94
CA LEU A 1136 -55.30 37.53 -12.12
C LEU A 1136 -54.03 37.55 -12.98
N ALA A 1137 -52.84 37.63 -12.37
CA ALA A 1137 -51.57 37.55 -13.10
C ALA A 1137 -51.30 36.16 -13.72
N ARG A 1138 -51.86 35.11 -13.10
CA ARG A 1138 -51.88 33.74 -13.61
C ARG A 1138 -52.59 33.66 -14.95
N ILE A 1139 -53.77 34.30 -15.07
CA ILE A 1139 -54.56 34.33 -16.32
C ILE A 1139 -53.79 35.04 -17.45
N VAL A 1140 -53.14 36.17 -17.16
CA VAL A 1140 -52.34 36.91 -18.15
C VAL A 1140 -51.10 36.10 -18.60
N SER A 1141 -50.45 35.38 -17.69
CA SER A 1141 -49.31 34.48 -17.99
C SER A 1141 -49.73 33.30 -18.88
N PHE A 1142 -50.86 32.63 -18.57
CA PHE A 1142 -51.39 31.54 -19.37
C PHE A 1142 -51.89 31.99 -20.76
N ILE A 1143 -52.52 33.15 -20.88
CA ILE A 1143 -52.97 33.71 -22.17
C ILE A 1143 -51.78 34.21 -23.01
N GLY A 1144 -50.81 34.88 -22.38
CA GLY A 1144 -49.61 35.38 -23.06
C GLY A 1144 -48.74 34.23 -23.60
N VAL A 1145 -48.42 33.23 -22.77
CA VAL A 1145 -47.64 32.06 -23.20
C VAL A 1145 -48.44 31.19 -24.18
N GLY A 1146 -49.75 31.02 -23.96
CA GLY A 1146 -50.64 30.31 -24.89
C GLY A 1146 -50.73 30.97 -26.27
N GLY A 1147 -50.79 32.30 -26.34
CA GLY A 1147 -50.78 33.06 -27.60
C GLY A 1147 -49.44 32.98 -28.34
N LEU A 1148 -48.32 33.08 -27.61
CA LEU A 1148 -46.98 32.91 -28.19
C LEU A 1148 -46.72 31.48 -28.71
N LEU A 1149 -47.25 30.45 -28.04
CA LEU A 1149 -47.20 29.05 -28.50
C LEU A 1149 -47.94 28.83 -29.83
N LEU A 1150 -49.07 29.51 -30.05
CA LEU A 1150 -49.82 29.51 -31.31
C LEU A 1150 -49.01 30.09 -32.47
N VAL A 1151 -48.27 31.18 -32.22
CA VAL A 1151 -47.38 31.81 -33.21
C VAL A 1151 -46.22 30.88 -33.58
N VAL A 1152 -45.65 30.17 -32.61
CA VAL A 1152 -44.56 29.19 -32.82
C VAL A 1152 -45.00 28.04 -33.73
N GLY A 1153 -46.19 27.49 -33.50
CA GLY A 1153 -46.75 26.39 -34.30
C GLY A 1153 -46.95 26.74 -35.77
N TYR A 1154 -47.10 28.02 -36.11
CA TYR A 1154 -47.28 28.51 -37.48
C TYR A 1154 -45.96 28.91 -38.17
N PHE A 1155 -45.04 29.60 -37.48
CA PHE A 1155 -43.86 30.23 -38.11
C PHE A 1155 -42.55 29.44 -38.05
N ALA A 1156 -42.46 28.36 -37.26
CA ALA A 1156 -41.20 27.64 -37.06
C ALA A 1156 -41.38 26.11 -37.03
N PRO A 1157 -41.64 25.45 -38.18
CA PRO A 1157 -41.65 23.98 -38.25
C PRO A 1157 -40.26 23.36 -38.05
N LEU A 1158 -40.20 22.11 -37.58
CA LEU A 1158 -38.96 21.39 -37.28
C LEU A 1158 -38.11 21.15 -38.56
N PRO A 1159 -36.83 21.56 -38.61
CA PRO A 1159 -35.97 21.32 -39.77
C PRO A 1159 -35.68 19.81 -39.99
N PRO A 1160 -35.65 19.32 -41.24
CA PRO A 1160 -35.39 17.91 -41.55
C PRO A 1160 -33.98 17.44 -41.13
N LYS A 1161 -33.83 16.15 -40.78
CA LYS A 1161 -32.54 15.55 -40.36
C LYS A 1161 -31.63 15.39 -41.59
N ARG A 1162 -30.38 15.88 -41.53
CA ARG A 1162 -29.38 15.59 -42.58
C ARG A 1162 -29.07 14.08 -42.55
N VAL A 1163 -29.14 13.43 -43.72
CA VAL A 1163 -28.77 12.03 -43.90
C VAL A 1163 -27.25 11.98 -44.05
N GLU A 1164 -26.56 11.33 -43.11
CA GLU A 1164 -25.13 11.04 -43.23
C GLU A 1164 -24.96 9.84 -44.20
N PRO A 1165 -24.09 9.93 -45.22
CA PRO A 1165 -23.85 8.82 -46.13
C PRO A 1165 -23.15 7.69 -45.36
N VAL A 1166 -23.78 6.51 -45.36
CA VAL A 1166 -23.19 5.28 -44.84
C VAL A 1166 -22.07 4.86 -45.79
N LEU A 1167 -20.83 4.86 -45.30
CA LEU A 1167 -19.70 4.24 -45.97
C LEU A 1167 -19.89 2.72 -45.91
N GLU A 1168 -20.28 2.12 -47.03
CA GLU A 1168 -20.20 0.67 -47.25
C GLU A 1168 -18.72 0.26 -47.27
N THR A 1169 -18.29 -0.43 -46.21
CA THR A 1169 -17.01 -1.16 -46.21
C THR A 1169 -17.27 -2.57 -46.75
N GLU A 1170 -17.12 -2.74 -48.07
CA GLU A 1170 -16.85 -4.04 -48.66
C GLU A 1170 -15.37 -4.42 -48.45
N GLY A 1171 -15.13 -5.68 -48.09
CA GLY A 1171 -13.90 -6.41 -48.40
C GLY A 1171 -12.92 -6.66 -47.24
N ALA A 1172 -12.91 -7.89 -46.73
CA ALA A 1172 -11.71 -8.76 -46.73
C ALA A 1172 -12.01 -10.09 -46.00
N SER A 1173 -12.49 -11.08 -46.76
CA SER A 1173 -12.23 -12.49 -46.49
C SER A 1173 -11.38 -13.04 -47.64
N SER A 1174 -10.07 -13.04 -47.42
CA SER A 1174 -9.09 -13.90 -48.10
C SER A 1174 -7.85 -13.98 -47.22
#